data_AF-A0A2I9DXX5-F1
#
_entry.id   AF-A0A2I9DXX5-F1
#
_cell.length_a   1.000
_cell.length_b   1.000
_cell.length_c   1.000
_cell.angle_alpha   90.00
_cell.angle_beta   90.00
_cell.angle_gamma   90.00
#
_symmetry.space_group_name_H-M   'P 1'
#
loop_
_entity.id
_entity.type
_entity.pdbx_description
1 polymer ?
#
loop_
_entity_poly.entity_id
_entity_poly.type
_entity_poly.pdbx_seq_one_letter_code
_entity_poly.pdbx_strand_id
1 'polypeptide(L)'
;MKIFKSNFRILSLLLLLLIFTSCNRDGIELVHDGQTDYEIVFMGNATESQYKSAEILQRYLKEISGVELELVDESSQDLNKNKIYLGNIEGEDLKQQEIAIRTENKDLYILGGSDKATKYAVYEFLERYLNCRWYAPEVEKIPVSKIIDLPALDYVYTPDITTRTVHSRLFYDNPDYAEQQKVTQESFPTYVPSARVHTFHKFLPEEKFYKSHPEYFALRGDQRLPTQLCLTNPEVLAIVKDSVASLFEQYPQSKVISVSQDDNQQHCQCDNCSKIDEEEGSASGTMIRFVNEVAANFPDKMISTLAYQYTRKPCKTKPLENVLITLTSIECDRSAPIAEKCADFANDLVGWGKLTQNIRIWDYTTQFTNFFAPFPNIHTFQPNIQLFRDNNAKWVFEQHSNNPSELFELRSYITAKLLWNPDQNFDALLTDFASGYYEESGIYIKEYIDEIHAKLMEDKDFFLFLYGDPSEAFSSYLSPEMLSKYSQLFDDAEKAVAKKPEILARVKVARLGVDFAELEASRKNFTDRYRLLIPNDEGKKIINPLVTTLLDNFKAITAKNNITLMNEMGFTVTEYLANYMSALEVIRMPNVAMGKNVVTNTKPKKYAKEDPMALTDGALGGSSFYANWLGYEGNDMEVVVDLGEPMDINTISLAFLQVTNHVVFFPEKVTYSGSLDNEHFENFGTINNPFPLTKDSKVNDIQFFKLNFEKRNTRYIKVRATNTQTPYWHHAAGLPSWIFADEIIIN
;
A
#
# COMPACT_ATOMS: atom_id res chain seq x y z
N MET A 1 -28.43 43.40 61.96
CA MET A 1 -27.72 44.63 62.36
C MET A 1 -26.32 44.23 62.83
N LYS A 2 -25.31 44.94 62.32
CA LYS A 2 -23.84 44.85 62.48
C LYS A 2 -23.30 44.54 63.90
N ILE A 3 -22.06 43.97 63.92
CA ILE A 3 -20.97 43.95 64.94
C ILE A 3 -20.98 42.76 65.92
N PHE A 4 -19.90 41.98 66.21
CA PHE A 4 -18.55 41.74 65.65
C PHE A 4 -17.81 40.76 66.59
N LYS A 5 -17.05 39.82 65.99
CA LYS A 5 -15.65 39.43 66.33
C LYS A 5 -15.28 38.96 67.76
N SER A 6 -14.70 37.76 67.82
CA SER A 6 -13.25 37.54 67.99
C SER A 6 -13.00 36.11 68.48
N ASN A 7 -12.26 35.31 67.70
CA ASN A 7 -11.31 34.26 68.12
C ASN A 7 -11.03 33.26 66.99
N PHE A 8 -10.57 33.77 65.84
CA PHE A 8 -10.25 32.98 64.65
C PHE A 8 -8.76 33.14 64.23
N ARG A 9 -7.84 33.21 65.20
CA ARG A 9 -6.42 33.49 64.88
C ARG A 9 -5.36 32.65 65.59
N ILE A 10 -5.71 31.64 66.38
CA ILE A 10 -4.69 30.83 67.07
C ILE A 10 -4.76 29.33 66.70
N LEU A 11 -5.84 28.85 66.09
CA LEU A 11 -5.94 27.45 65.64
C LEU A 11 -5.55 27.21 64.17
N SER A 12 -5.24 28.27 63.41
CA SER A 12 -4.79 28.16 62.01
C SER A 12 -3.27 28.16 61.86
N LEU A 13 -2.50 28.31 62.94
CA LEU A 13 -1.03 28.33 62.89
C LEU A 13 -0.35 27.00 63.26
N LEU A 14 -1.12 25.98 63.67
CA LEU A 14 -0.59 24.65 64.04
C LEU A 14 -1.03 23.52 63.09
N LEU A 15 -1.91 23.81 62.12
CA LEU A 15 -2.22 22.90 61.01
C LEU A 15 -1.47 23.26 59.71
N LEU A 16 -0.69 24.34 59.72
CA LEU A 16 0.14 24.82 58.60
C LEU A 16 1.60 24.36 58.68
N LEU A 17 1.91 23.42 59.59
CA LEU A 17 3.27 22.91 59.86
C LEU A 17 3.40 21.39 59.73
N LEU A 18 2.40 20.70 59.15
CA LEU A 18 2.42 19.24 58.93
C LEU A 18 2.00 18.82 57.50
N ILE A 19 2.10 19.73 56.53
CA ILE A 19 2.14 19.40 55.09
C ILE A 19 3.44 19.96 54.49
N PHE A 20 4.57 19.69 55.16
CA PHE A 20 5.80 19.39 54.45
C PHE A 20 5.88 17.86 54.37
N THR A 21 4.92 17.25 53.67
CA THR A 21 5.24 16.01 52.97
C THR A 21 6.35 16.39 52.01
N SER A 22 7.55 15.91 52.30
CA SER A 22 8.63 15.87 51.34
C SER A 22 8.06 15.29 50.05
N CYS A 23 7.83 16.14 49.05
CA CYS A 23 7.93 15.68 47.68
C CYS A 23 9.37 15.23 47.56
N ASN A 24 9.60 13.92 47.73
CA ASN A 24 10.79 13.29 47.20
C ASN A 24 10.72 13.60 45.70
N ARG A 25 11.46 14.60 45.25
CA ARG A 25 11.74 14.81 43.83
C ARG A 25 12.76 13.72 43.49
N ASP A 26 12.27 12.51 43.25
CA ASP A 26 13.08 11.40 42.74
C ASP A 26 13.36 11.55 41.22
N GLY A 27 12.93 12.67 40.62
CA GLY A 27 13.26 13.07 39.27
C GLY A 27 14.59 13.81 39.15
N ILE A 28 15.00 14.06 37.92
CA ILE A 28 16.26 14.74 37.57
C ILE A 28 15.99 16.00 36.76
N GLU A 29 16.84 17.01 36.93
CA GLU A 29 16.79 18.28 36.18
C GLU A 29 18.05 18.32 35.30
N LEU A 30 17.90 17.97 34.01
CA LEU A 30 19.02 17.91 33.07
C LEU A 30 19.55 19.30 32.72
N VAL A 31 18.64 20.27 32.61
CA VAL A 31 18.95 21.66 32.27
C VAL A 31 18.04 22.58 33.09
N HIS A 32 18.62 23.62 33.70
CA HIS A 32 17.90 24.65 34.43
C HIS A 32 18.39 26.04 34.01
N ASP A 33 17.48 26.92 33.62
CA ASP A 33 17.79 28.30 33.21
C ASP A 33 18.93 28.42 32.18
N GLY A 34 19.05 27.43 31.28
CA GLY A 34 20.11 27.40 30.28
C GLY A 34 21.50 27.02 30.82
N GLN A 35 21.55 26.31 31.95
CA GLN A 35 22.77 25.71 32.52
C GLN A 35 22.55 24.23 32.80
N THR A 36 23.63 23.46 32.83
CA THR A 36 23.58 22.01 33.08
C THR A 36 24.77 21.56 33.93
N ASP A 37 24.48 20.70 34.90
CA ASP A 37 25.48 19.95 35.66
C ASP A 37 25.66 18.53 35.10
N TYR A 38 25.16 18.27 33.88
CA TYR A 38 25.23 16.97 33.22
C TYR A 38 26.25 16.96 32.09
N GLU A 39 26.84 15.80 31.88
CA GLU A 39 27.59 15.46 30.67
C GLU A 39 27.05 14.16 30.08
N ILE A 40 27.15 14.02 28.76
CA ILE A 40 26.78 12.81 28.03
C ILE A 40 28.03 11.93 27.98
N VAL A 41 27.91 10.70 28.48
CA VAL A 41 28.99 9.73 28.54
C VAL A 41 28.73 8.62 27.55
N PHE A 42 29.68 8.42 26.61
CA PHE A 42 29.71 7.24 25.77
C PHE A 42 30.79 6.27 26.27
N MET A 43 30.54 4.96 26.11
CA MET A 43 31.45 3.91 26.59
C MET A 43 32.78 3.95 25.83
N GLY A 44 33.91 3.69 26.49
CA GLY A 44 35.24 3.86 25.86
C GLY A 44 35.55 2.89 24.72
N ASN A 45 34.79 1.80 24.60
CA ASN A 45 34.81 0.86 23.48
C ASN A 45 33.68 1.10 22.46
N ALA A 46 33.04 2.27 22.50
CA ALA A 46 31.88 2.56 21.69
C ALA A 46 32.17 2.46 20.19
N THR A 47 31.22 1.90 19.45
CA THR A 47 31.28 1.89 17.98
C THR A 47 31.01 3.30 17.44
N GLU A 48 31.36 3.54 16.17
CA GLU A 48 31.02 4.80 15.48
C GLU A 48 29.51 5.10 15.53
N SER A 49 28.67 4.06 15.50
CA SER A 49 27.21 4.20 15.56
C SER A 49 26.71 4.62 16.95
N GLN A 50 27.33 4.11 18.01
CA GLN A 50 27.03 4.52 19.38
C GLN A 50 27.45 5.97 19.64
N TYR A 51 28.64 6.37 19.17
CA TYR A 51 29.09 7.76 19.24
C TYR A 51 28.11 8.72 18.52
N LYS A 52 27.70 8.38 17.29
CA LYS A 52 26.67 9.14 16.55
C LYS A 52 25.34 9.24 17.30
N SER A 53 24.97 8.21 18.05
CA SER A 53 23.74 8.23 18.87
C SER A 53 23.85 9.25 20.01
N ALA A 54 25.03 9.42 20.58
CA ALA A 54 25.29 10.46 21.57
C ALA A 54 25.30 11.87 20.96
N GLU A 55 25.84 12.03 19.75
CA GLU A 55 25.75 13.31 19.00
C GLU A 55 24.29 13.70 18.69
N ILE A 56 23.44 12.72 18.32
CA ILE A 56 22.01 12.94 18.12
C ILE A 56 21.36 13.46 19.40
N LEU A 57 21.63 12.81 20.54
CA LEU A 57 21.08 13.22 21.83
C LEU A 57 21.53 14.64 22.20
N GLN A 58 22.84 14.92 22.10
CA GLN A 58 23.42 16.24 22.37
C GLN A 58 22.76 17.33 21.52
N ARG A 59 22.61 17.07 20.21
CA ARG A 59 21.97 17.99 19.28
C ARG A 59 20.55 18.34 19.71
N TYR A 60 19.72 17.34 19.97
CA TYR A 60 18.33 17.58 20.38
C TYR A 60 18.23 18.30 21.74
N LEU A 61 19.06 17.92 22.72
CA LEU A 61 19.09 18.63 24.01
C LEU A 61 19.48 20.11 23.85
N LYS A 62 20.43 20.40 22.94
CA LYS A 62 20.83 21.76 22.58
C LYS A 62 19.74 22.52 21.83
N GLU A 63 19.06 21.90 20.88
CA GLU A 63 17.95 22.52 20.14
C GLU A 63 16.75 22.81 21.06
N ILE A 64 16.49 21.93 22.04
CA ILE A 64 15.43 22.14 23.03
C ILE A 64 15.79 23.26 24.00
N SER A 65 17.00 23.22 24.58
CA SER A 65 17.35 24.04 25.74
C SER A 65 18.25 25.23 25.47
N GLY A 66 18.92 25.25 24.32
CA GLY A 66 20.01 26.17 24.02
C GLY A 66 21.34 25.79 24.66
N VAL A 67 21.41 24.70 25.44
CA VAL A 67 22.61 24.27 26.17
C VAL A 67 23.25 23.07 25.49
N GLU A 68 24.53 23.20 25.17
CA GLU A 68 25.33 22.09 24.66
C GLU A 68 25.95 21.35 25.84
N LEU A 69 25.44 20.15 26.14
CA LEU A 69 26.04 19.27 27.14
C LEU A 69 27.36 18.72 26.61
N GLU A 70 28.39 18.63 27.46
CA GLU A 70 29.67 18.05 27.06
C GLU A 70 29.50 16.57 26.72
N LEU A 71 30.11 16.14 25.60
CA LEU A 71 30.17 14.74 25.19
C LEU A 71 31.57 14.20 25.53
N VAL A 72 31.64 13.24 26.45
CA VAL A 72 32.91 12.73 26.99
C VAL A 72 32.99 11.21 26.92
N ASP A 73 34.22 10.72 26.78
CA ASP A 73 34.55 9.31 26.93
C ASP A 73 34.38 8.89 28.40
N GLU A 74 33.99 7.64 28.64
CA GLU A 74 33.83 7.08 29.97
C GLU A 74 35.05 7.30 30.89
N SER A 75 36.26 7.22 30.34
CA SER A 75 37.51 7.42 31.11
C SER A 75 37.80 8.89 31.47
N SER A 76 37.09 9.83 30.85
CA SER A 76 37.32 11.27 30.94
C SER A 76 36.21 12.02 31.69
N GLN A 77 35.31 11.30 32.37
CA GLN A 77 34.18 11.87 33.09
C GLN A 77 34.59 12.78 34.27
N ASP A 78 33.85 13.88 34.49
CA ASP A 78 34.04 14.76 35.65
C ASP A 78 33.23 14.26 36.86
N LEU A 79 33.90 13.76 37.90
CA LEU A 79 33.24 13.23 39.11
C LEU A 79 32.29 14.21 39.84
N ASN A 80 32.31 15.51 39.51
CA ASN A 80 31.43 16.52 40.10
C ASN A 80 30.13 16.75 39.30
N LYS A 81 30.03 16.20 38.09
CA LYS A 81 28.84 16.30 37.22
C LYS A 81 27.99 15.03 37.28
N ASN A 82 26.68 15.16 37.14
CA ASN A 82 25.79 14.02 36.92
C ASN A 82 25.93 13.52 35.48
N LYS A 83 25.49 12.29 35.20
CA LYS A 83 25.77 11.60 33.93
C LYS A 83 24.52 11.30 33.15
N ILE A 84 24.64 11.39 31.83
CA ILE A 84 23.76 10.71 30.88
C ILE A 84 24.57 9.61 30.21
N TYR A 85 24.46 8.38 30.71
CA TYR A 85 25.14 7.23 30.14
C TYR A 85 24.39 6.71 28.92
N LEU A 86 25.14 6.51 27.83
CA LEU A 86 24.62 6.01 26.57
C LEU A 86 25.39 4.77 26.10
N GLY A 87 24.66 3.71 25.75
CA GLY A 87 25.23 2.46 25.23
C GLY A 87 24.91 1.25 26.11
N ASN A 88 25.60 0.14 25.88
CA ASN A 88 25.51 -1.03 26.77
C ASN A 88 26.62 -0.93 27.83
N ILE A 89 26.24 -0.71 29.08
CA ILE A 89 27.16 -0.55 30.21
C ILE A 89 27.48 -1.93 30.79
N GLU A 90 28.71 -2.14 31.28
CA GLU A 90 29.11 -3.41 31.91
C GLU A 90 28.13 -3.83 33.01
N GLY A 91 27.49 -4.99 32.83
CA GLY A 91 26.57 -5.60 33.82
C GLY A 91 25.12 -5.78 33.35
N GLU A 92 24.71 -5.16 32.25
CA GLU A 92 23.36 -5.28 31.71
C GLU A 92 23.27 -6.36 30.60
N ASP A 93 22.42 -7.36 30.80
CA ASP A 93 22.15 -8.42 29.82
C ASP A 93 20.89 -8.09 29.00
N LEU A 94 20.99 -7.09 28.12
CA LEU A 94 19.89 -6.65 27.25
C LEU A 94 19.80 -7.51 25.98
N LYS A 95 18.57 -7.89 25.59
CA LYS A 95 18.36 -8.58 24.29
C LYS A 95 18.73 -7.64 23.14
N GLN A 96 19.09 -8.21 21.98
CA GLN A 96 19.61 -7.46 20.83
C GLN A 96 18.78 -6.23 20.40
N GLN A 97 17.44 -6.25 20.53
CA GLN A 97 16.56 -5.11 20.22
C GLN A 97 15.91 -4.45 21.44
N GLU A 98 16.27 -4.88 22.65
CA GLU A 98 15.77 -4.28 23.88
C GLU A 98 16.39 -2.90 24.09
N ILE A 99 15.55 -1.99 24.58
CA ILE A 99 15.95 -0.66 25.03
C ILE A 99 15.58 -0.47 26.50
N ALA A 100 16.39 0.28 27.23
CA ALA A 100 16.10 0.67 28.59
C ALA A 100 16.39 2.17 28.80
N ILE A 101 15.48 2.88 29.47
CA ILE A 101 15.61 4.29 29.84
C ILE A 101 15.27 4.40 31.32
N ARG A 102 16.24 4.72 32.17
CA ARG A 102 16.02 4.78 33.62
C ARG A 102 16.86 5.85 34.29
N THR A 103 16.41 6.28 35.46
CA THR A 103 17.16 7.21 36.32
C THR A 103 17.60 6.49 37.59
N GLU A 104 18.87 6.61 37.94
CA GLU A 104 19.42 6.02 39.17
C GLU A 104 20.48 6.96 39.76
N ASN A 105 20.41 7.24 41.06
CA ASN A 105 21.38 8.10 41.77
C ASN A 105 21.62 9.48 41.12
N LYS A 106 20.58 10.07 40.49
CA LYS A 106 20.60 11.31 39.68
C LYS A 106 21.23 11.18 38.28
N ASP A 107 21.70 10.01 37.90
CA ASP A 107 22.15 9.76 36.54
C ASP A 107 20.99 9.26 35.67
N LEU A 108 21.09 9.54 34.37
CA LEU A 108 20.20 9.04 33.33
C LEU A 108 20.91 7.96 32.53
N TYR A 109 20.24 6.83 32.33
CA TYR A 109 20.74 5.70 31.56
C TYR A 109 19.86 5.53 30.32
N ILE A 110 20.45 5.60 29.13
CA ILE A 110 19.80 5.35 27.83
C ILE A 110 20.53 4.20 27.14
N LEU A 111 19.99 3.00 27.28
CA LEU A 111 20.67 1.73 26.98
C LEU A 111 19.99 0.99 25.84
N GLY A 112 20.76 0.20 25.10
CA GLY A 112 20.25 -0.71 24.08
C GLY A 112 21.13 -1.93 23.89
N GLY A 113 20.52 -3.09 23.61
CA GLY A 113 21.25 -4.37 23.42
C GLY A 113 22.02 -4.51 22.10
N SER A 114 22.01 -3.47 21.26
CA SER A 114 22.84 -3.35 20.05
C SER A 114 22.96 -1.87 19.67
N ASP A 115 23.91 -1.52 18.79
CA ASP A 115 24.08 -0.15 18.28
C ASP A 115 22.78 0.46 17.73
N LYS A 116 22.01 -0.36 17.01
CA LYS A 116 20.72 0.04 16.44
C LYS A 116 19.68 0.27 17.55
N ALA A 117 19.65 -0.59 18.57
CA ALA A 117 18.75 -0.44 19.71
C ALA A 117 19.13 0.79 20.56
N THR A 118 20.42 1.07 20.77
CA THR A 118 20.90 2.27 21.47
C THR A 118 20.41 3.54 20.78
N LYS A 119 20.52 3.61 19.44
CA LYS A 119 19.97 4.74 18.67
C LYS A 119 18.45 4.86 18.83
N TYR A 120 17.73 3.75 18.84
CA TYR A 120 16.28 3.75 19.07
C TYR A 120 15.89 4.15 20.49
N ALA A 121 16.71 3.83 21.49
CA ALA A 121 16.52 4.27 22.87
C ALA A 121 16.64 5.81 22.97
N VAL A 122 17.58 6.41 22.25
CA VAL A 122 17.70 7.88 22.14
C VAL A 122 16.42 8.48 21.53
N TYR A 123 15.97 7.99 20.38
CA TYR A 123 14.75 8.52 19.76
C TYR A 123 13.49 8.28 20.61
N GLU A 124 13.39 7.13 21.29
CA GLU A 124 12.31 6.87 22.25
C GLU A 124 12.35 7.84 23.43
N PHE A 125 13.52 8.13 23.99
CA PHE A 125 13.66 9.10 25.08
C PHE A 125 13.21 10.50 24.64
N LEU A 126 13.70 10.96 23.48
CA LEU A 126 13.37 12.26 22.91
C LEU A 126 11.87 12.39 22.62
N GLU A 127 11.24 11.37 22.06
CA GLU A 127 9.81 11.39 21.74
C GLU A 127 8.92 11.32 22.98
N ARG A 128 9.24 10.40 23.90
CA ARG A 128 8.39 10.05 25.03
C ARG A 128 8.47 11.06 26.17
N TYR A 129 9.68 11.54 26.49
CA TYR A 129 9.92 12.38 27.66
C TYR A 129 10.18 13.83 27.30
N LEU A 130 10.73 14.09 26.12
CA LEU A 130 11.01 15.46 25.67
C LEU A 130 10.07 15.96 24.59
N ASN A 131 9.05 15.19 24.20
CA ASN A 131 8.01 15.58 23.26
C ASN A 131 8.52 16.01 21.87
N CYS A 132 9.68 15.49 21.44
CA CYS A 132 10.11 15.61 20.05
C CYS A 132 9.18 14.80 19.13
N ARG A 133 8.92 15.32 17.93
CA ARG A 133 8.08 14.68 16.92
C ARG A 133 8.71 14.77 15.55
N TRP A 134 8.62 13.69 14.78
CA TRP A 134 9.00 13.62 13.38
C TRP A 134 7.80 13.11 12.59
N TYR A 135 7.09 13.99 11.89
CA TYR A 135 5.85 13.62 11.20
C TYR A 135 6.10 13.18 9.76
N ALA A 136 7.10 13.76 9.11
CA ALA A 136 7.55 13.40 7.77
C ALA A 136 9.01 13.84 7.62
N PRO A 137 9.71 13.46 6.53
CA PRO A 137 11.01 14.05 6.22
C PRO A 137 10.93 15.58 6.27
N GLU A 138 11.89 16.20 6.97
CA GLU A 138 11.98 17.65 7.18
C GLU A 138 10.81 18.29 7.94
N VAL A 139 9.86 17.51 8.46
CA VAL A 139 8.73 17.99 9.26
C VAL A 139 8.86 17.48 10.70
N GLU A 140 9.70 18.19 11.47
CA GLU A 140 9.89 17.92 12.89
C GLU A 140 9.31 19.02 13.79
N LYS A 141 8.91 18.62 15.00
CA LYS A 141 8.46 19.52 16.06
C LYS A 141 9.35 19.25 17.27
N ILE A 142 10.23 20.20 17.54
CA ILE A 142 11.14 20.18 18.68
C ILE A 142 10.66 21.25 19.65
N PRO A 143 10.30 20.90 20.89
CA PRO A 143 9.89 21.89 21.87
C PRO A 143 11.09 22.74 22.29
N VAL A 144 10.84 24.00 22.64
CA VAL A 144 11.87 24.90 23.16
C VAL A 144 11.58 25.19 24.62
N SER A 145 12.53 24.90 25.50
CA SER A 145 12.41 25.11 26.95
C SER A 145 13.76 25.32 27.59
N LYS A 146 13.89 26.36 28.43
CA LYS A 146 15.11 26.58 29.23
C LYS A 146 15.29 25.57 30.38
N ILE A 147 14.29 24.75 30.62
CA ILE A 147 14.25 23.75 31.69
C ILE A 147 13.94 22.39 31.07
N ILE A 148 14.74 21.39 31.41
CA ILE A 148 14.49 19.98 31.08
C ILE A 148 14.40 19.21 32.40
N ASP A 149 13.17 19.06 32.90
CA ASP A 149 12.83 18.29 34.09
C ASP A 149 12.27 16.94 33.70
N LEU A 150 12.79 15.87 34.31
CA LEU A 150 12.34 14.51 34.12
C LEU A 150 11.87 13.91 35.44
N PRO A 151 10.76 13.13 35.46
CA PRO A 151 10.42 12.33 36.61
C PRO A 151 11.43 11.17 36.78
N ALA A 152 11.33 10.42 37.88
CA ALA A 152 12.03 9.15 37.99
C ALA A 152 11.59 8.24 36.83
N LEU A 153 12.54 7.69 36.09
CA LEU A 153 12.29 6.83 34.93
C LEU A 153 12.68 5.39 35.22
N ASP A 154 11.85 4.46 34.80
CA ASP A 154 12.15 3.03 34.72
C ASP A 154 11.33 2.44 33.56
N TYR A 155 11.93 2.47 32.37
CA TYR A 155 11.31 2.02 31.14
C TYR A 155 12.18 0.98 30.47
N VAL A 156 11.61 -0.19 30.19
CA VAL A 156 12.23 -1.25 29.41
C VAL A 156 11.26 -1.68 28.32
N TYR A 157 11.76 -1.85 27.10
CA TYR A 157 10.95 -2.29 25.98
C TYR A 157 11.74 -3.13 25.00
N THR A 158 11.19 -4.30 24.65
CA THR A 158 11.66 -5.11 23.54
C THR A 158 10.55 -5.16 22.48
N PRO A 159 10.78 -4.70 21.24
CA PRO A 159 9.79 -4.80 20.19
C PRO A 159 9.59 -6.26 19.76
N ASP A 160 8.35 -6.72 19.73
CA ASP A 160 8.04 -8.10 19.30
C ASP A 160 8.28 -8.34 17.81
N ILE A 161 8.06 -7.31 16.99
CA ILE A 161 8.32 -7.30 15.55
C ILE A 161 9.74 -6.74 15.34
N THR A 162 10.68 -7.61 15.03
CA THR A 162 12.11 -7.27 14.96
C THR A 162 12.54 -6.67 13.62
N THR A 163 11.85 -7.01 12.52
CA THR A 163 12.05 -6.40 11.20
C THR A 163 10.78 -5.71 10.78
N ARG A 164 10.82 -4.38 10.75
CA ARG A 164 9.66 -3.52 10.53
C ARG A 164 9.86 -2.77 9.22
N THR A 165 9.17 -3.21 8.18
CA THR A 165 9.29 -2.58 6.86
C THR A 165 7.97 -1.92 6.50
N VAL A 166 8.02 -0.61 6.27
CA VAL A 166 6.93 0.12 5.62
C VAL A 166 7.40 0.42 4.20
N HIS A 167 6.67 -0.05 3.19
CA HIS A 167 7.05 0.13 1.79
C HIS A 167 6.73 1.53 1.28
N SER A 168 7.51 2.51 1.73
CA SER A 168 7.32 3.93 1.43
C SER A 168 8.66 4.59 1.13
N ARG A 169 8.73 5.37 0.04
CA ARG A 169 9.93 6.14 -0.30
C ARG A 169 10.36 7.12 0.79
N LEU A 170 9.44 7.52 1.68
CA LEU A 170 9.79 8.38 2.83
C LEU A 170 10.89 7.76 3.67
N PHE A 171 10.93 6.43 3.81
CA PHE A 171 11.93 5.73 4.60
C PHE A 171 13.16 5.30 3.80
N TYR A 172 13.01 5.08 2.49
CA TYR A 172 14.10 4.65 1.62
C TYR A 172 14.99 5.82 1.21
N ASP A 173 14.39 6.96 0.89
CA ASP A 173 15.10 8.15 0.44
C ASP A 173 15.60 9.01 1.62
N ASN A 174 15.07 8.79 2.83
CA ASN A 174 15.42 9.55 4.03
C ASN A 174 15.83 8.61 5.18
N PRO A 175 17.09 8.13 5.19
CA PRO A 175 17.62 7.22 6.21
C PRO A 175 17.39 7.69 7.65
N ASP A 176 17.57 8.98 7.92
CA ASP A 176 17.39 9.56 9.25
C ASP A 176 15.93 9.47 9.71
N TYR A 177 14.97 9.69 8.81
CA TYR A 177 13.54 9.55 9.12
C TYR A 177 13.15 8.09 9.38
N ALA A 178 13.73 7.13 8.64
CA ALA A 178 13.53 5.71 8.92
C ALA A 178 14.09 5.32 10.30
N GLU A 179 15.21 5.91 10.74
CA GLU A 179 15.76 5.68 12.07
C GLU A 179 14.89 6.30 13.17
N GLN A 180 14.42 7.54 12.98
CA GLN A 180 13.48 8.23 13.88
C GLN A 180 12.19 7.42 14.07
N GLN A 181 11.69 6.80 13.00
CA GLN A 181 10.51 5.92 13.04
C GLN A 181 10.82 4.45 13.32
N LYS A 182 12.08 4.11 13.54
CA LYS A 182 12.54 2.77 13.94
C LYS A 182 12.17 1.66 12.93
N VAL A 183 12.14 1.98 11.64
CA VAL A 183 11.83 1.05 10.52
C VAL A 183 13.06 0.78 9.64
N THR A 184 12.93 -0.13 8.67
CA THR A 184 14.00 -0.44 7.70
C THR A 184 14.08 0.60 6.59
N GLN A 185 15.30 0.83 6.08
CA GLN A 185 15.59 1.69 4.92
C GLN A 185 15.55 0.91 3.59
N GLU A 186 15.22 -0.37 3.64
CA GLU A 186 15.15 -1.27 2.49
C GLU A 186 13.86 -2.08 2.54
N SER A 187 13.36 -2.48 1.37
CA SER A 187 12.19 -3.36 1.23
C SER A 187 12.50 -4.81 1.64
N PHE A 188 13.70 -5.29 1.33
CA PHE A 188 14.14 -6.66 1.61
C PHE A 188 15.53 -6.66 2.24
N PRO A 189 15.67 -6.15 3.49
CA PRO A 189 16.95 -6.12 4.19
C PRO A 189 17.64 -7.48 4.17
N THR A 190 18.92 -7.48 3.81
CA THR A 190 19.82 -8.65 3.77
C THR A 190 19.45 -9.77 2.77
N TYR A 191 18.46 -9.56 1.91
CA TYR A 191 18.17 -10.52 0.84
C TYR A 191 19.26 -10.50 -0.24
N VAL A 192 19.40 -11.60 -0.97
CA VAL A 192 20.03 -11.62 -2.28
C VAL A 192 19.26 -10.66 -3.19
N PRO A 193 19.88 -9.60 -3.74
CA PRO A 193 19.17 -8.55 -4.47
C PRO A 193 18.32 -9.05 -5.65
N SER A 194 18.81 -10.08 -6.35
CA SER A 194 18.13 -10.68 -7.50
C SER A 194 17.11 -11.76 -7.13
N ALA A 195 16.99 -12.18 -5.86
CA ALA A 195 16.20 -13.36 -5.46
C ALA A 195 15.37 -13.12 -4.18
N ARG A 196 14.45 -12.14 -4.25
CA ARG A 196 13.66 -11.64 -3.10
C ARG A 196 12.30 -12.32 -2.89
N VAL A 197 11.62 -12.70 -3.96
CA VAL A 197 10.20 -13.15 -3.97
C VAL A 197 10.03 -14.35 -4.91
N HIS A 198 9.17 -14.26 -5.92
CA HIS A 198 9.07 -15.20 -7.05
C HIS A 198 10.46 -15.43 -7.68
N THR A 199 10.97 -16.65 -7.56
CA THR A 199 12.35 -17.00 -7.95
C THR A 199 12.47 -18.25 -8.80
N PHE A 200 11.42 -19.04 -8.95
CA PHE A 200 11.45 -20.25 -9.76
C PHE A 200 11.87 -19.98 -11.21
N HIS A 201 11.26 -18.99 -11.88
CA HIS A 201 11.67 -18.55 -13.22
C HIS A 201 13.14 -18.05 -13.30
N LYS A 202 13.76 -17.67 -12.18
CA LYS A 202 15.16 -17.22 -12.16
C LYS A 202 16.13 -18.40 -12.12
N PHE A 203 15.76 -19.45 -11.38
CA PHE A 203 16.56 -20.67 -11.30
C PHE A 203 16.42 -21.51 -12.56
N LEU A 204 15.20 -21.61 -13.10
CA LEU A 204 14.89 -22.34 -14.33
C LEU A 204 14.07 -21.46 -15.30
N PRO A 205 14.71 -20.50 -15.99
CA PRO A 205 14.04 -19.65 -16.98
C PRO A 205 13.49 -20.48 -18.14
N GLU A 206 12.24 -20.24 -18.49
CA GLU A 206 11.51 -21.09 -19.43
C GLU A 206 12.11 -21.04 -20.83
N GLU A 207 12.67 -19.90 -21.26
CA GLU A 207 13.27 -19.77 -22.59
C GLU A 207 14.48 -20.68 -22.78
N LYS A 208 15.14 -21.07 -21.68
CA LYS A 208 16.31 -21.95 -21.71
C LYS A 208 15.92 -23.42 -21.55
N PHE A 209 14.96 -23.72 -20.68
CA PHE A 209 14.70 -25.10 -20.24
C PHE A 209 13.42 -25.71 -20.81
N TYR A 210 12.37 -24.93 -21.06
CA TYR A 210 11.03 -25.49 -21.32
C TYR A 210 10.96 -26.34 -22.59
N LYS A 211 11.63 -25.92 -23.68
CA LYS A 211 11.57 -26.63 -24.96
C LYS A 211 12.27 -27.99 -24.92
N SER A 212 13.39 -28.11 -24.21
CA SER A 212 14.18 -29.35 -24.13
C SER A 212 13.78 -30.23 -22.93
N HIS A 213 13.29 -29.60 -21.85
CA HIS A 213 12.94 -30.25 -20.58
C HIS A 213 11.56 -29.82 -20.07
N PRO A 214 10.47 -30.07 -20.82
CA PRO A 214 9.12 -29.73 -20.35
C PRO A 214 8.76 -30.42 -19.04
N GLU A 215 9.38 -31.57 -18.72
CA GLU A 215 9.22 -32.32 -17.45
C GLU A 215 9.71 -31.58 -16.19
N TYR A 216 10.49 -30.50 -16.35
CA TYR A 216 10.90 -29.63 -15.24
C TYR A 216 9.77 -28.71 -14.77
N PHE A 217 8.75 -28.53 -15.59
CA PHE A 217 7.66 -27.57 -15.36
C PHE A 217 6.35 -28.26 -14.99
N ALA A 218 5.36 -27.46 -14.58
CA ALA A 218 4.10 -27.94 -14.07
C ALA A 218 3.32 -28.77 -15.08
N LEU A 219 2.83 -29.95 -14.66
CA LEU A 219 1.78 -30.66 -15.40
C LEU A 219 0.42 -30.08 -15.02
N ARG A 220 -0.33 -29.60 -16.00
CA ARG A 220 -1.69 -29.07 -15.87
C ARG A 220 -2.59 -29.74 -16.90
N GLY A 221 -3.56 -30.51 -16.43
CA GLY A 221 -4.29 -31.43 -17.31
C GLY A 221 -3.33 -32.43 -17.96
N ASP A 222 -3.34 -32.49 -19.28
CA ASP A 222 -2.46 -33.33 -20.09
C ASP A 222 -1.22 -32.60 -20.64
N GLN A 223 -1.01 -31.34 -20.27
CA GLN A 223 0.06 -30.50 -20.81
C GLN A 223 1.07 -30.07 -19.74
N ARG A 224 2.35 -30.07 -20.09
CA ARG A 224 3.40 -29.39 -19.32
C ARG A 224 3.38 -27.92 -19.71
N LEU A 225 3.28 -27.01 -18.75
CA LEU A 225 3.26 -25.57 -18.98
C LEU A 225 4.33 -24.90 -18.11
N PRO A 226 5.04 -23.88 -18.62
CA PRO A 226 6.11 -23.20 -17.89
C PRO A 226 5.55 -22.18 -16.89
N THR A 227 4.49 -22.56 -16.15
CA THR A 227 3.81 -21.68 -15.19
C THR A 227 4.40 -21.80 -13.79
N GLN A 228 4.84 -23.01 -13.42
CA GLN A 228 5.52 -23.35 -12.16
C GLN A 228 6.50 -24.51 -12.41
N LEU A 229 7.34 -24.81 -11.42
CA LEU A 229 8.26 -25.96 -11.45
C LEU A 229 7.61 -27.25 -10.93
N CYS A 230 8.12 -28.39 -11.40
CA CYS A 230 7.82 -29.72 -10.86
C CYS A 230 8.74 -30.02 -9.67
N LEU A 231 8.30 -29.69 -8.46
CA LEU A 231 9.13 -29.76 -7.25
C LEU A 231 9.48 -31.18 -6.78
N THR A 232 8.84 -32.21 -7.34
CA THR A 232 9.23 -33.61 -7.10
C THR A 232 10.25 -34.14 -8.11
N ASN A 233 10.71 -33.31 -9.06
CA ASN A 233 11.73 -33.71 -10.01
C ASN A 233 13.14 -33.53 -9.38
N PRO A 234 13.96 -34.58 -9.27
CA PRO A 234 15.27 -34.50 -8.62
C PRO A 234 16.25 -33.56 -9.34
N GLU A 235 16.17 -33.44 -10.66
CA GLU A 235 17.02 -32.53 -11.44
C GLU A 235 16.66 -31.06 -11.15
N VAL A 236 15.37 -30.76 -10.97
CA VAL A 236 14.92 -29.42 -10.56
C VAL A 236 15.49 -29.07 -9.18
N LEU A 237 15.46 -29.99 -8.22
CA LEU A 237 16.04 -29.78 -6.90
C LEU A 237 17.56 -29.52 -6.97
N ALA A 238 18.29 -30.30 -7.78
CA ALA A 238 19.72 -30.11 -7.97
C ALA A 238 20.05 -28.73 -8.55
N ILE A 239 19.37 -28.34 -9.65
CA ILE A 239 19.58 -27.05 -10.31
C ILE A 239 19.27 -25.88 -9.36
N VAL A 240 18.21 -25.98 -8.55
CA VAL A 240 17.87 -24.93 -7.58
C VAL A 240 18.92 -24.84 -6.47
N LYS A 241 19.41 -25.97 -5.93
CA LYS A 241 20.49 -25.97 -4.92
C LYS A 241 21.76 -25.31 -5.46
N ASP A 242 22.17 -25.66 -6.68
CA ASP A 242 23.34 -25.07 -7.34
C ASP A 242 23.16 -23.56 -7.59
N SER A 243 21.97 -23.15 -8.01
CA SER A 243 21.63 -21.73 -8.23
C SER A 243 21.66 -20.93 -6.92
N VAL A 244 21.13 -21.49 -5.84
CA VAL A 244 21.15 -20.87 -4.51
C VAL A 244 22.59 -20.72 -4.00
N ALA A 245 23.41 -21.77 -4.13
CA ALA A 245 24.82 -21.71 -3.76
C ALA A 245 25.57 -20.62 -4.53
N SER A 246 25.40 -20.57 -5.86
CA SER A 246 26.03 -19.57 -6.71
C SER A 246 25.61 -18.13 -6.35
N LEU A 247 24.33 -17.92 -6.01
CA LEU A 247 23.85 -16.60 -5.61
C LEU A 247 24.40 -16.16 -4.25
N PHE A 248 24.55 -17.06 -3.27
CA PHE A 248 25.21 -16.69 -2.01
C PHE A 248 26.71 -16.44 -2.19
N GLU A 249 27.38 -17.15 -3.10
CA GLU A 249 28.77 -16.86 -3.45
C GLU A 249 28.92 -15.49 -4.12
N GLN A 250 27.99 -15.13 -5.01
CA GLN A 250 27.95 -13.82 -5.66
C GLN A 250 27.62 -12.68 -4.67
N TYR A 251 26.81 -12.95 -3.66
CA TYR A 251 26.34 -11.98 -2.67
C TYR A 251 26.67 -12.43 -1.23
N PRO A 252 27.95 -12.43 -0.81
CA PRO A 252 28.37 -13.04 0.47
C PRO A 252 27.80 -12.34 1.71
N GLN A 253 27.41 -11.07 1.58
CA GLN A 253 26.79 -10.28 2.66
C GLN A 253 25.29 -10.57 2.84
N SER A 254 24.65 -11.19 1.83
CA SER A 254 23.25 -11.59 1.93
C SER A 254 23.09 -12.76 2.90
N LYS A 255 22.03 -12.67 3.70
CA LYS A 255 21.65 -13.68 4.71
C LYS A 255 20.39 -14.43 4.32
N VAL A 256 19.58 -13.87 3.42
CA VAL A 256 18.30 -14.42 3.02
C VAL A 256 18.24 -14.60 1.50
N ILE A 257 17.66 -15.69 1.03
CA ILE A 257 17.28 -15.89 -0.37
C ILE A 257 15.88 -16.48 -0.45
N SER A 258 15.08 -16.05 -1.41
CA SER A 258 13.77 -16.67 -1.66
C SER A 258 13.90 -17.88 -2.58
N VAL A 259 13.28 -18.98 -2.19
CA VAL A 259 13.01 -20.16 -3.01
C VAL A 259 11.49 -20.33 -3.04
N SER A 260 10.85 -19.68 -4.00
CA SER A 260 9.40 -19.52 -4.02
C SER A 260 8.82 -19.64 -5.41
N GLN A 261 7.57 -20.11 -5.44
CA GLN A 261 6.68 -20.14 -6.59
C GLN A 261 6.62 -18.82 -7.36
N ASP A 262 6.33 -18.92 -8.65
CA ASP A 262 6.02 -17.76 -9.50
C ASP A 262 4.60 -17.24 -9.22
N ASP A 263 4.29 -16.03 -9.69
CA ASP A 263 3.06 -15.30 -9.34
C ASP A 263 1.83 -15.80 -10.13
N ASN A 264 1.41 -17.04 -9.85
CA ASN A 264 0.19 -17.64 -10.40
C ASN A 264 -0.23 -18.90 -9.60
N GLN A 265 -1.47 -19.35 -9.81
CA GLN A 265 -2.03 -20.53 -9.14
C GLN A 265 -1.71 -21.87 -9.85
N GLN A 266 -0.95 -21.83 -10.94
CA GLN A 266 -0.85 -22.91 -11.91
C GLN A 266 0.26 -23.91 -11.58
N HIS A 267 0.20 -24.50 -10.38
CA HIS A 267 1.18 -25.45 -9.83
C HIS A 267 1.12 -26.85 -10.44
N CYS A 268 2.20 -27.61 -10.28
CA CYS A 268 2.32 -28.95 -10.86
C CYS A 268 1.34 -29.95 -10.23
N GLN A 269 0.54 -30.63 -11.06
CA GLN A 269 -0.43 -31.65 -10.64
C GLN A 269 -0.02 -33.06 -11.11
N CYS A 270 1.28 -33.32 -11.27
CA CYS A 270 1.74 -34.68 -11.58
C CYS A 270 1.48 -35.63 -10.40
N ASP A 271 1.45 -36.94 -10.66
CA ASP A 271 1.13 -37.96 -9.66
C ASP A 271 1.96 -37.83 -8.36
N ASN A 272 3.23 -37.46 -8.48
CA ASN A 272 4.13 -37.31 -7.33
C ASN A 272 3.79 -36.08 -6.48
N CYS A 273 3.61 -34.91 -7.11
CA CYS A 273 3.22 -33.68 -6.39
C CYS A 273 1.85 -33.87 -5.74
N SER A 274 0.86 -34.34 -6.50
CA SER A 274 -0.51 -34.53 -6.02
C SER A 274 -0.57 -35.49 -4.83
N LYS A 275 0.20 -36.58 -4.86
CA LYS A 275 0.27 -37.52 -3.75
C LYS A 275 0.80 -36.87 -2.46
N ILE A 276 1.82 -36.02 -2.55
CA ILE A 276 2.36 -35.30 -1.39
C ILE A 276 1.31 -34.32 -0.87
N ASP A 277 0.67 -33.56 -1.76
CA ASP A 277 -0.28 -32.52 -1.36
C ASP A 277 -1.55 -33.11 -0.71
N GLU A 278 -1.99 -34.28 -1.18
CA GLU A 278 -3.06 -35.07 -0.54
C GLU A 278 -2.64 -35.57 0.86
N GLU A 279 -1.42 -36.13 0.98
CA GLU A 279 -0.87 -36.59 2.26
C GLU A 279 -0.78 -35.45 3.28
N GLU A 280 -0.39 -34.26 2.82
CA GLU A 280 -0.18 -33.05 3.62
C GLU A 280 -1.48 -32.26 3.86
N GLY A 281 -2.52 -32.49 3.05
CA GLY A 281 -3.80 -31.77 3.10
C GLY A 281 -3.74 -30.33 2.57
N SER A 282 -2.65 -29.99 1.88
CA SER A 282 -2.37 -28.67 1.28
C SER A 282 -1.23 -28.76 0.25
N ALA A 283 -1.29 -27.93 -0.79
CA ALA A 283 -0.22 -27.82 -1.79
C ALA A 283 1.08 -27.17 -1.27
N SER A 284 1.04 -26.57 -0.07
CA SER A 284 2.26 -26.19 0.64
C SER A 284 3.09 -27.41 1.07
N GLY A 285 2.51 -28.60 1.11
CA GLY A 285 3.21 -29.84 1.44
C GLY A 285 4.40 -30.10 0.53
N THR A 286 4.16 -30.09 -0.79
CA THR A 286 5.24 -30.22 -1.77
C THR A 286 6.26 -29.07 -1.66
N MET A 287 5.80 -27.84 -1.44
CA MET A 287 6.68 -26.67 -1.29
C MET A 287 7.62 -26.80 -0.09
N ILE A 288 7.11 -27.10 1.10
CA ILE A 288 7.92 -27.17 2.32
C ILE A 288 8.88 -28.35 2.30
N ARG A 289 8.48 -29.51 1.77
CA ARG A 289 9.41 -30.64 1.59
C ARG A 289 10.58 -30.24 0.66
N PHE A 290 10.29 -29.56 -0.45
CA PHE A 290 11.33 -29.07 -1.36
C PHE A 290 12.23 -28.01 -0.72
N VAL A 291 11.65 -27.02 -0.06
CA VAL A 291 12.39 -25.91 0.57
C VAL A 291 13.24 -26.41 1.74
N ASN A 292 12.76 -27.36 2.54
CA ASN A 292 13.56 -27.99 3.61
C ASN A 292 14.80 -28.68 3.04
N GLU A 293 14.69 -29.39 1.92
CA GLU A 293 15.83 -30.00 1.24
C GLU A 293 16.86 -28.97 0.78
N VAL A 294 16.42 -27.81 0.28
CA VAL A 294 17.32 -26.70 -0.06
C VAL A 294 17.95 -26.11 1.20
N ALA A 295 17.15 -25.77 2.21
CA ALA A 295 17.59 -25.12 3.44
C ALA A 295 18.57 -25.96 4.27
N ALA A 296 18.46 -27.28 4.24
CA ALA A 296 19.41 -28.19 4.88
C ALA A 296 20.85 -28.07 4.33
N ASN A 297 21.03 -27.54 3.11
CA ASN A 297 22.34 -27.33 2.50
C ASN A 297 22.97 -25.97 2.88
N PHE A 298 22.22 -25.09 3.54
CA PHE A 298 22.67 -23.73 3.91
C PHE A 298 22.27 -23.37 5.35
N PRO A 299 22.76 -24.10 6.38
CA PRO A 299 22.30 -23.94 7.77
C PRO A 299 22.61 -22.57 8.40
N ASP A 300 23.58 -21.83 7.86
CA ASP A 300 23.96 -20.47 8.27
C ASP A 300 23.19 -19.36 7.53
N LYS A 301 22.38 -19.73 6.53
CA LYS A 301 21.56 -18.84 5.72
C LYS A 301 20.09 -19.08 5.96
N MET A 302 19.28 -18.08 5.66
CA MET A 302 17.82 -18.18 5.72
C MET A 302 17.25 -18.41 4.32
N ILE A 303 16.43 -19.46 4.17
CA ILE A 303 15.68 -19.72 2.94
C ILE A 303 14.25 -19.27 3.15
N SER A 304 13.85 -18.21 2.47
CA SER A 304 12.49 -17.71 2.48
C SER A 304 11.63 -18.46 1.47
N THR A 305 10.39 -18.75 1.82
CA THR A 305 9.40 -19.26 0.87
C THR A 305 8.03 -18.62 1.08
N LEU A 306 7.31 -18.41 -0.02
CA LEU A 306 5.95 -17.86 0.00
C LEU A 306 4.94 -18.93 0.45
N ALA A 307 4.12 -18.58 1.44
CA ALA A 307 2.81 -19.17 1.70
C ALA A 307 1.76 -18.25 1.03
N TYR A 308 1.63 -18.41 -0.28
CA TYR A 308 0.95 -17.48 -1.18
C TYR A 308 -0.02 -18.24 -2.07
N GLN A 309 -1.23 -17.71 -2.29
CA GLN A 309 -2.25 -18.33 -3.16
C GLN A 309 -2.41 -19.85 -2.86
N TYR A 310 -1.95 -20.73 -3.76
CA TYR A 310 -2.11 -22.18 -3.63
C TYR A 310 -1.30 -22.80 -2.48
N THR A 311 -0.24 -22.14 -1.98
CA THR A 311 0.55 -22.60 -0.82
C THR A 311 0.19 -21.87 0.48
N ARG A 312 -0.83 -21.00 0.49
CA ARG A 312 -1.20 -20.22 1.68
C ARG A 312 -1.59 -21.09 2.87
N LYS A 313 -2.37 -22.15 2.62
CA LYS A 313 -2.83 -23.07 3.66
C LYS A 313 -1.67 -23.90 4.22
N PRO A 314 -1.48 -23.98 5.55
CA PRO A 314 -0.39 -24.75 6.15
C PRO A 314 -0.51 -26.26 5.89
N CYS A 315 0.64 -26.92 5.69
CA CYS A 315 0.79 -28.36 5.59
C CYS A 315 1.03 -29.01 6.97
N LYS A 316 1.34 -30.31 7.01
CA LYS A 316 1.73 -31.03 8.24
C LYS A 316 3.24 -31.02 8.44
N THR A 317 4.02 -31.02 7.37
CA THR A 317 5.48 -30.95 7.42
C THR A 317 5.93 -29.66 8.11
N LYS A 318 6.81 -29.79 9.11
CA LYS A 318 7.39 -28.65 9.83
C LYS A 318 8.52 -28.01 9.00
N PRO A 319 8.50 -26.68 8.77
CA PRO A 319 9.64 -25.98 8.20
C PRO A 319 10.89 -26.10 9.09
N LEU A 320 12.08 -26.16 8.49
CA LEU A 320 13.35 -26.07 9.26
C LEU A 320 13.49 -24.69 9.92
N GLU A 321 14.32 -24.58 10.96
CA GLU A 321 14.48 -23.33 11.74
C GLU A 321 14.97 -22.15 10.88
N ASN A 322 15.78 -22.44 9.86
CA ASN A 322 16.27 -21.45 8.89
C ASN A 322 15.34 -21.24 7.69
N VAL A 323 14.10 -21.76 7.72
CA VAL A 323 13.08 -21.49 6.71
C VAL A 323 12.16 -20.36 7.19
N LEU A 324 12.11 -19.27 6.42
CA LEU A 324 11.25 -18.12 6.67
C LEU A 324 9.96 -18.25 5.86
N ILE A 325 8.83 -18.48 6.53
CA ILE A 325 7.52 -18.56 5.87
C ILE A 325 6.98 -17.15 5.66
N THR A 326 6.71 -16.77 4.41
CA THR A 326 6.14 -15.47 4.07
C THR A 326 4.67 -15.59 3.68
N LEU A 327 3.75 -15.18 4.57
CA LEU A 327 2.31 -15.12 4.26
C LEU A 327 1.95 -13.76 3.66
N THR A 328 0.98 -13.74 2.76
CA THR A 328 0.48 -12.51 2.13
C THR A 328 -1.04 -12.36 2.32
N SER A 329 -1.53 -11.19 2.66
CA SER A 329 -2.98 -10.92 2.85
C SER A 329 -3.64 -10.28 1.62
N ILE A 330 -3.22 -10.67 0.41
CA ILE A 330 -3.58 -9.98 -0.85
C ILE A 330 -5.08 -10.10 -1.16
N GLU A 331 -5.70 -11.23 -0.83
CA GLU A 331 -7.11 -11.51 -1.06
C GLU A 331 -8.07 -10.94 -0.01
N CYS A 332 -7.54 -10.37 1.07
CA CYS A 332 -8.36 -9.96 2.21
C CYS A 332 -9.20 -8.71 1.90
N ASP A 333 -10.46 -8.74 2.35
CA ASP A 333 -11.32 -7.57 2.48
C ASP A 333 -10.71 -6.60 3.51
N ARG A 334 -10.55 -5.33 3.12
CA ARG A 334 -9.94 -4.30 3.97
C ARG A 334 -10.95 -3.41 4.69
N SER A 335 -12.25 -3.71 4.56
CA SER A 335 -13.33 -2.93 5.19
C SER A 335 -13.37 -3.09 6.71
N ALA A 336 -12.76 -4.17 7.24
CA ALA A 336 -12.64 -4.44 8.67
C ALA A 336 -11.34 -5.22 8.95
N PRO A 337 -10.98 -5.45 10.23
CA PRO A 337 -9.81 -6.24 10.58
C PRO A 337 -9.79 -7.63 9.94
N ILE A 338 -8.59 -8.14 9.62
CA ILE A 338 -8.37 -9.44 8.99
C ILE A 338 -9.03 -10.58 9.78
N ALA A 339 -8.97 -10.52 11.12
CA ALA A 339 -9.59 -11.51 11.97
C ALA A 339 -11.12 -11.60 11.82
N GLU A 340 -11.77 -10.52 11.35
CA GLU A 340 -13.22 -10.44 11.18
C GLU A 340 -13.67 -10.77 9.76
N LYS A 341 -13.01 -10.17 8.74
CA LYS A 341 -13.44 -10.23 7.34
C LYS A 341 -12.54 -11.08 6.44
N CYS A 342 -11.44 -11.62 6.97
CA CYS A 342 -10.53 -12.52 6.27
C CYS A 342 -10.13 -13.71 7.15
N ALA A 343 -11.14 -14.35 7.78
CA ALA A 343 -10.94 -15.42 8.76
C ALA A 343 -10.10 -16.59 8.22
N ASP A 344 -10.20 -16.91 6.92
CA ASP A 344 -9.37 -17.95 6.31
C ASP A 344 -7.88 -17.63 6.38
N PHE A 345 -7.48 -16.39 6.08
CA PHE A 345 -6.09 -15.94 6.23
C PHE A 345 -5.66 -15.96 7.70
N ALA A 346 -6.52 -15.47 8.61
CA ALA A 346 -6.22 -15.48 10.04
C ALA A 346 -6.00 -16.92 10.57
N ASN A 347 -6.82 -17.87 10.13
CA ASN A 347 -6.68 -19.29 10.46
C ASN A 347 -5.40 -19.89 9.87
N ASP A 348 -5.06 -19.55 8.63
CA ASP A 348 -3.81 -19.99 7.99
C ASP A 348 -2.59 -19.46 8.76
N LEU A 349 -2.58 -18.18 9.15
CA LEU A 349 -1.54 -17.58 9.99
C LEU A 349 -1.39 -18.29 11.34
N VAL A 350 -2.50 -18.51 12.06
CA VAL A 350 -2.50 -19.27 13.32
C VAL A 350 -1.97 -20.69 13.10
N GLY A 351 -2.31 -21.32 11.98
CA GLY A 351 -1.83 -22.65 11.62
C GLY A 351 -0.32 -22.70 11.36
N TRP A 352 0.21 -21.74 10.59
CA TRP A 352 1.66 -21.60 10.39
C TRP A 352 2.41 -21.28 11.69
N GLY A 353 1.84 -20.43 12.54
CA GLY A 353 2.39 -20.08 13.86
C GLY A 353 2.57 -21.29 14.78
N LYS A 354 1.79 -22.38 14.58
CA LYS A 354 1.98 -23.65 15.31
C LYS A 354 3.17 -24.47 14.79
N LEU A 355 3.58 -24.26 13.54
CA LEU A 355 4.66 -25.02 12.89
C LEU A 355 6.02 -24.33 13.03
N THR A 356 6.06 -22.99 13.05
CA THR A 356 7.32 -22.23 13.08
C THR A 356 7.18 -20.92 13.86
N GLN A 357 8.32 -20.44 14.34
CA GLN A 357 8.49 -19.12 14.95
C GLN A 357 9.08 -18.09 13.98
N ASN A 358 9.39 -18.52 12.74
CA ASN A 358 10.07 -17.72 11.74
C ASN A 358 9.08 -17.34 10.61
N ILE A 359 8.21 -16.36 10.90
CA ILE A 359 7.19 -15.88 9.98
C ILE A 359 7.46 -14.44 9.58
N ARG A 360 7.34 -14.20 8.27
CA ARG A 360 7.18 -12.88 7.68
C ARG A 360 5.73 -12.69 7.23
N ILE A 361 5.15 -11.55 7.57
CA ILE A 361 3.90 -11.09 6.96
C ILE A 361 4.23 -10.09 5.87
N TRP A 362 3.57 -10.24 4.74
CA TRP A 362 3.43 -9.25 3.70
C TRP A 362 1.97 -8.78 3.70
N ASP A 363 1.70 -7.69 4.40
CA ASP A 363 0.40 -7.03 4.38
C ASP A 363 0.45 -5.85 3.41
N TYR A 364 -0.70 -5.28 3.13
CA TYR A 364 -0.89 -4.18 2.19
C TYR A 364 -1.61 -3.07 2.93
N THR A 365 -1.35 -1.81 2.61
CA THR A 365 -2.03 -0.72 3.32
C THR A 365 -2.76 0.23 2.39
N THR A 366 -2.48 0.22 1.09
CA THR A 366 -3.03 1.19 0.12
C THR A 366 -3.77 0.51 -1.04
N GLN A 367 -4.35 1.30 -1.93
CA GLN A 367 -5.00 0.86 -3.16
C GLN A 367 -4.03 0.97 -4.34
N PHE A 368 -3.76 -0.14 -5.03
CA PHE A 368 -2.68 -0.23 -6.03
C PHE A 368 -3.14 0.04 -7.46
N THR A 369 -4.42 -0.17 -7.76
CA THR A 369 -5.02 0.21 -9.05
C THR A 369 -5.08 1.73 -9.21
N ASN A 370 -5.23 2.45 -8.10
CA ASN A 370 -5.41 3.90 -8.05
C ASN A 370 -4.84 4.44 -6.74
N PHE A 371 -3.61 4.97 -6.76
CA PHE A 371 -2.93 5.45 -5.55
C PHE A 371 -3.69 6.60 -4.86
N PHE A 372 -4.45 7.41 -5.59
CA PHE A 372 -5.25 8.49 -5.02
C PHE A 372 -6.71 8.11 -4.75
N ALA A 373 -7.11 6.84 -4.93
CA ALA A 373 -8.45 6.44 -4.50
C ALA A 373 -8.57 6.54 -2.97
N PRO A 374 -9.63 7.17 -2.44
CA PRO A 374 -9.92 7.10 -1.01
C PRO A 374 -10.07 5.65 -0.54
N PHE A 375 -9.21 5.24 0.40
CA PHE A 375 -9.08 3.85 0.84
C PHE A 375 -9.21 3.74 2.37
N PRO A 376 -10.45 3.69 2.90
CA PRO A 376 -10.75 3.78 4.32
C PRO A 376 -10.47 2.49 5.10
N ASN A 377 -9.19 2.12 5.23
CA ASN A 377 -8.75 0.95 6.01
C ASN A 377 -7.75 1.27 7.14
N ILE A 378 -7.44 2.53 7.41
CA ILE A 378 -6.39 2.92 8.38
C ILE A 378 -6.74 2.41 9.79
N HIS A 379 -8.02 2.35 10.14
CA HIS A 379 -8.48 1.80 11.43
C HIS A 379 -8.22 0.30 11.59
N THR A 380 -7.90 -0.41 10.49
CA THR A 380 -7.59 -1.86 10.53
C THR A 380 -6.12 -2.15 10.85
N PHE A 381 -5.22 -1.17 10.74
CA PHE A 381 -3.78 -1.41 10.87
C PHE A 381 -3.41 -1.96 12.25
N GLN A 382 -3.92 -1.34 13.32
CA GLN A 382 -3.63 -1.79 14.68
C GLN A 382 -4.08 -3.24 14.94
N PRO A 383 -5.36 -3.61 14.77
CA PRO A 383 -5.79 -4.98 15.04
C PRO A 383 -5.12 -6.01 14.13
N ASN A 384 -4.78 -5.66 12.88
CA ASN A 384 -4.03 -6.54 11.99
C ASN A 384 -2.60 -6.77 12.48
N ILE A 385 -1.87 -5.70 12.84
CA ILE A 385 -0.50 -5.81 13.36
C ILE A 385 -0.48 -6.58 14.69
N GLN A 386 -1.48 -6.41 15.55
CA GLN A 386 -1.65 -7.21 16.77
C GLN A 386 -1.85 -8.70 16.44
N LEU A 387 -2.73 -9.02 15.47
CA LEU A 387 -2.90 -10.40 14.99
C LEU A 387 -1.57 -11.00 14.50
N PHE A 388 -0.76 -10.23 13.76
CA PHE A 388 0.54 -10.68 13.26
C PHE A 388 1.53 -10.96 14.39
N ARG A 389 1.68 -10.01 15.32
CA ARG A 389 2.52 -10.12 16.52
C ARG A 389 2.17 -11.38 17.31
N ASP A 390 0.88 -11.58 17.57
CA ASP A 390 0.35 -12.65 18.42
C ASP A 390 0.49 -14.05 17.78
N ASN A 391 0.88 -14.12 16.50
CA ASN A 391 1.06 -15.36 15.73
C ASN A 391 2.48 -15.50 15.14
N ASN A 392 3.49 -15.06 15.90
CA ASN A 392 4.93 -15.27 15.64
C ASN A 392 5.49 -14.55 14.39
N ALA A 393 4.80 -13.52 13.88
CA ALA A 393 5.39 -12.66 12.85
C ALA A 393 6.50 -11.80 13.46
N LYS A 394 7.77 -12.16 13.19
CA LYS A 394 8.95 -11.38 13.61
C LYS A 394 9.41 -10.39 12.56
N TRP A 395 8.90 -10.55 11.34
CA TRP A 395 9.06 -9.59 10.26
C TRP A 395 7.68 -9.22 9.71
N VAL A 396 7.32 -7.95 9.75
CA VAL A 396 6.14 -7.44 9.04
C VAL A 396 6.59 -6.46 7.96
N PHE A 397 6.19 -6.76 6.73
CA PHE A 397 6.29 -5.91 5.55
C PHE A 397 4.91 -5.36 5.26
N GLU A 398 4.70 -4.09 5.59
CA GLU A 398 3.49 -3.34 5.26
C GLU A 398 3.68 -2.68 3.91
N GLN A 399 3.11 -3.29 2.87
CA GLN A 399 3.16 -2.75 1.52
C GLN A 399 2.25 -1.52 1.42
N HIS A 400 2.85 -0.38 1.71
CA HIS A 400 2.37 0.90 1.20
C HIS A 400 2.84 1.09 -0.25
N SER A 401 2.52 2.22 -0.87
CA SER A 401 3.06 2.54 -2.19
C SER A 401 4.48 3.09 -2.06
N ASN A 402 5.37 2.69 -2.97
CA ASN A 402 6.68 3.37 -3.08
C ASN A 402 6.53 4.81 -3.63
N ASN A 403 5.37 5.16 -4.16
CA ASN A 403 5.06 6.48 -4.73
C ASN A 403 3.99 7.19 -3.88
N PRO A 404 3.88 8.53 -3.94
CA PRO A 404 2.82 9.26 -3.25
C PRO A 404 1.44 8.70 -3.57
N SER A 405 0.65 8.47 -2.53
CA SER A 405 -0.73 7.99 -2.58
C SER A 405 -1.62 8.81 -1.66
N GLU A 406 -2.88 8.41 -1.55
CA GLU A 406 -3.81 8.94 -0.55
C GLU A 406 -3.17 8.89 0.85
N LEU A 407 -3.29 10.01 1.58
CA LEU A 407 -2.79 10.25 2.95
C LEU A 407 -1.38 9.65 3.24
N PHE A 408 -0.46 9.78 2.26
CA PHE A 408 0.82 9.08 2.20
C PHE A 408 1.67 9.18 3.48
N GLU A 409 1.91 10.40 3.98
CA GLU A 409 2.72 10.65 5.17
C GLU A 409 2.04 10.12 6.44
N LEU A 410 0.73 10.37 6.59
CA LEU A 410 -0.07 9.94 7.74
C LEU A 410 -0.08 8.42 7.87
N ARG A 411 -0.31 7.72 6.76
CA ARG A 411 -0.32 6.25 6.70
C ARG A 411 1.05 5.67 6.99
N SER A 412 2.10 6.26 6.42
CA SER A 412 3.48 5.84 6.67
C SER A 412 3.85 6.00 8.16
N TYR A 413 3.48 7.14 8.77
CA TYR A 413 3.73 7.42 10.19
C TYR A 413 3.00 6.44 11.11
N ILE A 414 1.67 6.31 10.95
CA ILE A 414 0.85 5.42 11.81
C ILE A 414 1.36 3.98 11.71
N THR A 415 1.62 3.50 10.50
CA THR A 415 2.12 2.14 10.28
C THR A 415 3.47 1.94 11.00
N ALA A 416 4.40 2.88 10.89
CA ALA A 416 5.70 2.77 11.55
C ALA A 416 5.58 2.76 13.10
N LYS A 417 4.70 3.61 13.65
CA LYS A 417 4.42 3.65 15.10
C LYS A 417 3.85 2.34 15.63
N LEU A 418 2.85 1.79 14.93
CA LEU A 418 2.21 0.53 15.31
C LEU A 418 3.14 -0.68 15.14
N LEU A 419 4.01 -0.69 14.11
CA LEU A 419 5.03 -1.74 13.98
C LEU A 419 6.07 -1.70 15.10
N TRP A 420 6.37 -0.52 15.65
CA TRP A 420 7.23 -0.40 16.84
C TRP A 420 6.51 -0.90 18.08
N ASN A 421 5.28 -0.44 18.33
CA ASN A 421 4.44 -0.85 19.46
C ASN A 421 2.96 -0.99 19.03
N PRO A 422 2.47 -2.23 18.84
CA PRO A 422 1.10 -2.47 18.40
C PRO A 422 0.01 -2.08 19.41
N ASP A 423 0.35 -1.82 20.68
CA ASP A 423 -0.60 -1.52 21.75
C ASP A 423 -0.75 -0.02 22.03
N GLN A 424 -0.16 0.84 21.19
CA GLN A 424 -0.36 2.30 21.30
C GLN A 424 -1.82 2.69 21.07
N ASN A 425 -2.26 3.80 21.66
CA ASN A 425 -3.60 4.31 21.41
C ASN A 425 -3.68 4.90 19.98
N PHE A 426 -4.39 4.21 19.09
CA PHE A 426 -4.53 4.61 17.68
C PHE A 426 -5.12 6.02 17.51
N ASP A 427 -6.21 6.36 18.20
CA ASP A 427 -6.86 7.67 18.07
C ASP A 427 -5.95 8.81 18.55
N ALA A 428 -5.16 8.55 19.60
CA ALA A 428 -4.13 9.48 20.05
C ALA A 428 -3.02 9.69 19.01
N LEU A 429 -2.55 8.61 18.36
CA LEU A 429 -1.58 8.70 17.26
C LEU A 429 -2.12 9.48 16.06
N LEU A 430 -3.36 9.19 15.66
CA LEU A 430 -4.02 9.89 14.57
C LEU A 430 -4.16 11.38 14.89
N THR A 431 -4.56 11.71 16.13
CA THR A 431 -4.72 13.09 16.60
C THR A 431 -3.37 13.82 16.71
N ASP A 432 -2.32 13.18 17.23
CA ASP A 432 -0.97 13.74 17.32
C ASP A 432 -0.44 14.06 15.91
N PHE A 433 -0.56 13.13 14.96
CA PHE A 433 -0.17 13.40 13.57
C PHE A 433 -1.01 14.52 12.95
N ALA A 434 -2.34 14.45 13.04
CA ALA A 434 -3.22 15.41 12.37
C ALA A 434 -2.98 16.84 12.88
N SER A 435 -2.89 17.02 14.20
CA SER A 435 -2.61 18.32 14.83
C SER A 435 -1.16 18.79 14.67
N GLY A 436 -0.23 17.83 14.53
CA GLY A 436 1.19 18.09 14.36
C GLY A 436 1.55 18.53 12.94
N TYR A 437 1.14 17.74 11.95
CA TYR A 437 1.51 17.85 10.54
C TYR A 437 0.64 18.86 9.77
N TYR A 438 -0.67 18.89 10.07
CA TYR A 438 -1.65 19.77 9.43
C TYR A 438 -2.09 20.95 10.31
N GLU A 439 -1.63 21.03 11.55
CA GLU A 439 -1.91 22.15 12.48
C GLU A 439 -3.42 22.41 12.64
N GLU A 440 -3.88 23.66 12.53
CA GLU A 440 -5.29 24.04 12.72
C GLU A 440 -6.24 23.37 11.72
N SER A 441 -5.72 22.91 10.57
CA SER A 441 -6.49 22.16 9.59
C SER A 441 -6.65 20.67 9.93
N GLY A 442 -5.85 20.17 10.87
CA GLY A 442 -5.85 18.76 11.27
C GLY A 442 -7.19 18.25 11.79
N ILE A 443 -8.00 19.11 12.41
CA ILE A 443 -9.34 18.73 12.88
C ILE A 443 -10.26 18.29 11.74
N TYR A 444 -10.22 18.98 10.59
CA TYR A 444 -11.07 18.68 9.44
C TYR A 444 -10.58 17.44 8.69
N ILE A 445 -9.26 17.22 8.65
CA ILE A 445 -8.67 16.03 8.04
C ILE A 445 -8.97 14.79 8.89
N LYS A 446 -8.87 14.90 10.22
CA LYS A 446 -9.30 13.83 11.12
C LYS A 446 -10.80 13.55 10.96
N GLU A 447 -11.63 14.58 10.90
CA GLU A 447 -13.08 14.43 10.68
C GLU A 447 -13.37 13.73 9.34
N TYR A 448 -12.65 14.05 8.26
CA TYR A 448 -12.75 13.33 6.98
C TYR A 448 -12.44 11.84 7.15
N ILE A 449 -11.34 11.51 7.83
CA ILE A 449 -10.93 10.12 8.10
C ILE A 449 -12.00 9.39 8.93
N ASP A 450 -12.48 10.00 10.01
CA ASP A 450 -13.50 9.40 10.87
C ASP A 450 -14.81 9.15 10.09
N GLU A 451 -15.24 10.13 9.28
CA GLU A 451 -16.49 10.09 8.50
C GLU A 451 -16.45 9.08 7.35
N ILE A 452 -15.34 8.97 6.62
CA ILE A 452 -15.23 8.00 5.53
C ILE A 452 -15.22 6.55 6.05
N HIS A 453 -14.56 6.30 7.18
CA HIS A 453 -14.60 4.98 7.83
C HIS A 453 -15.99 4.70 8.41
N ALA A 454 -16.62 5.67 9.09
CA ALA A 454 -17.98 5.50 9.61
C ALA A 454 -18.98 5.16 8.49
N LYS A 455 -18.87 5.84 7.34
CA LYS A 455 -19.74 5.59 6.20
C LYS A 455 -19.53 4.23 5.56
N LEU A 456 -18.28 3.77 5.44
CA LEU A 456 -17.98 2.41 4.96
C LEU A 456 -18.67 1.36 5.83
N MET A 457 -18.63 1.54 7.16
CA MET A 457 -19.21 0.58 8.11
C MET A 457 -20.74 0.45 8.03
N GLU A 458 -21.43 1.40 7.41
CA GLU A 458 -22.87 1.28 7.12
C GLU A 458 -23.16 0.23 6.03
N ASP A 459 -22.21 0.00 5.13
CA ASP A 459 -22.31 -0.94 4.01
C ASP A 459 -21.56 -2.25 4.32
N LYS A 460 -22.25 -3.14 5.03
CA LYS A 460 -21.67 -4.38 5.55
C LYS A 460 -21.21 -5.37 4.47
N ASP A 461 -21.73 -5.23 3.26
CA ASP A 461 -21.45 -6.12 2.14
C ASP A 461 -20.38 -5.54 1.20
N PHE A 462 -19.91 -4.31 1.45
CA PHE A 462 -18.84 -3.72 0.66
C PHE A 462 -17.52 -4.47 0.87
N PHE A 463 -16.95 -4.95 -0.23
CA PHE A 463 -15.64 -5.61 -0.24
C PHE A 463 -14.57 -4.57 -0.62
N LEU A 464 -13.82 -4.07 0.36
CA LEU A 464 -12.81 -3.05 0.13
C LEU A 464 -11.51 -3.73 -0.36
N PHE A 465 -11.33 -3.81 -1.68
CA PHE A 465 -10.23 -4.52 -2.28
C PHE A 465 -9.05 -3.61 -2.65
N LEU A 466 -7.82 -4.08 -2.43
CA LEU A 466 -6.60 -3.31 -2.76
C LEU A 466 -6.42 -3.09 -4.27
N TYR A 467 -7.10 -3.87 -5.11
CA TYR A 467 -7.20 -3.66 -6.56
C TYR A 467 -8.56 -3.15 -7.03
N GLY A 468 -9.37 -2.56 -6.15
CA GLY A 468 -10.67 -2.00 -6.52
C GLY A 468 -10.57 -0.67 -7.26
N ASP A 469 -11.72 -0.01 -7.41
CA ASP A 469 -11.88 1.28 -8.08
C ASP A 469 -12.85 2.20 -7.30
N PRO A 470 -12.61 3.54 -7.23
CA PRO A 470 -13.53 4.46 -6.55
C PRO A 470 -14.98 4.32 -7.02
N SER A 471 -15.16 3.95 -8.28
CA SER A 471 -16.47 3.90 -8.90
C SER A 471 -17.33 2.72 -8.45
N GLU A 472 -16.76 1.77 -7.71
CA GLU A 472 -17.48 0.71 -6.99
C GLU A 472 -18.13 1.27 -5.71
N ALA A 473 -17.58 2.34 -5.13
CA ALA A 473 -18.00 2.93 -3.87
C ALA A 473 -18.98 4.11 -3.99
N PHE A 474 -19.39 4.50 -5.20
CA PHE A 474 -20.33 5.62 -5.42
C PHE A 474 -21.77 5.36 -4.89
N SER A 475 -22.10 4.12 -4.57
CA SER A 475 -23.33 3.77 -3.83
C SER A 475 -23.13 3.63 -2.33
N SER A 476 -21.91 3.87 -1.84
CA SER A 476 -21.46 3.59 -0.47
C SER A 476 -20.72 4.82 0.10
N TYR A 477 -19.50 4.64 0.61
CA TYR A 477 -18.69 5.69 1.23
C TYR A 477 -18.24 6.82 0.30
N LEU A 478 -18.29 6.63 -1.02
CA LEU A 478 -18.04 7.69 -2.01
C LEU A 478 -19.32 8.17 -2.72
N SER A 479 -20.47 8.04 -2.06
CA SER A 479 -21.70 8.61 -2.61
C SER A 479 -21.60 10.13 -2.85
N PRO A 480 -22.36 10.70 -3.81
CA PRO A 480 -22.29 12.12 -4.16
C PRO A 480 -22.47 13.09 -2.98
N GLU A 481 -23.34 12.72 -2.05
CA GLU A 481 -23.56 13.47 -0.82
C GLU A 481 -22.27 13.49 0.03
N MET A 482 -21.63 12.34 0.17
CA MET A 482 -20.39 12.20 0.93
C MET A 482 -19.21 12.87 0.23
N LEU A 483 -19.06 12.74 -1.09
CA LEU A 483 -18.04 13.47 -1.86
C LEU A 483 -18.18 14.99 -1.68
N SER A 484 -19.41 15.51 -1.70
CA SER A 484 -19.66 16.93 -1.42
C SER A 484 -19.28 17.30 0.03
N LYS A 485 -19.58 16.44 1.01
CA LYS A 485 -19.21 16.65 2.42
C LYS A 485 -17.68 16.66 2.58
N TYR A 486 -16.98 15.70 1.98
CA TYR A 486 -15.52 15.60 2.04
C TYR A 486 -14.84 16.79 1.37
N SER A 487 -15.32 17.22 0.19
CA SER A 487 -14.83 18.43 -0.45
C SER A 487 -14.99 19.66 0.46
N GLN A 488 -16.12 19.77 1.17
CA GLN A 488 -16.36 20.88 2.09
C GLN A 488 -15.39 20.84 3.29
N LEU A 489 -15.10 19.67 3.86
CA LEU A 489 -14.11 19.52 4.92
C LEU A 489 -12.72 19.98 4.45
N PHE A 490 -12.31 19.63 3.23
CA PHE A 490 -11.05 20.11 2.67
C PHE A 490 -11.06 21.63 2.37
N ASP A 491 -12.19 22.19 1.93
CA ASP A 491 -12.31 23.64 1.77
C ASP A 491 -12.14 24.38 3.10
N ASP A 492 -12.67 23.84 4.20
CA ASP A 492 -12.54 24.44 5.53
C ASP A 492 -11.14 24.21 6.13
N ALA A 493 -10.52 23.06 5.84
CA ALA A 493 -9.11 22.79 6.13
C ALA A 493 -8.19 23.83 5.46
N GLU A 494 -8.36 24.06 4.16
CA GLU A 494 -7.56 25.05 3.41
C GLU A 494 -7.76 26.47 3.96
N LYS A 495 -8.99 26.86 4.30
CA LYS A 495 -9.28 28.17 4.91
C LYS A 495 -8.59 28.35 6.26
N ALA A 496 -8.57 27.32 7.10
CA ALA A 496 -7.98 27.37 8.44
C ALA A 496 -6.47 27.71 8.40
N VAL A 497 -5.77 27.26 7.35
CA VAL A 497 -4.32 27.46 7.19
C VAL A 497 -3.97 28.32 5.98
N ALA A 498 -4.90 29.12 5.45
CA ALA A 498 -4.70 29.91 4.23
C ALA A 498 -3.49 30.88 4.31
N LYS A 499 -3.09 31.29 5.51
CA LYS A 499 -1.94 32.17 5.76
C LYS A 499 -0.63 31.42 6.02
N LYS A 500 -0.63 30.08 5.96
CA LYS A 500 0.51 29.19 6.20
C LYS A 500 0.79 28.38 4.93
N PRO A 501 1.57 28.91 3.97
CA PRO A 501 1.76 28.27 2.66
C PRO A 501 2.37 26.86 2.76
N GLU A 502 3.27 26.66 3.75
CA GLU A 502 3.78 25.38 4.25
C GLU A 502 2.69 24.31 4.39
N ILE A 503 1.79 24.61 5.31
CA ILE A 503 0.72 23.72 5.77
C ILE A 503 -0.38 23.59 4.71
N LEU A 504 -0.74 24.70 4.05
CA LEU A 504 -1.71 24.70 2.96
C LEU A 504 -1.28 23.77 1.81
N ALA A 505 0.01 23.69 1.50
CA ALA A 505 0.52 22.77 0.48
C ALA A 505 0.27 21.30 0.86
N ARG A 506 0.45 20.93 2.14
CA ARG A 506 0.19 19.58 2.66
C ARG A 506 -1.31 19.24 2.60
N VAL A 507 -2.17 20.17 2.98
CA VAL A 507 -3.64 20.00 2.90
C VAL A 507 -4.06 19.75 1.45
N LYS A 508 -3.52 20.50 0.49
CA LYS A 508 -3.82 20.33 -0.94
C LYS A 508 -3.35 18.98 -1.50
N VAL A 509 -2.23 18.44 -1.02
CA VAL A 509 -1.81 17.08 -1.40
C VAL A 509 -2.78 16.04 -0.82
N ALA A 510 -3.19 16.18 0.44
CA ALA A 510 -4.17 15.27 1.05
C ALA A 510 -5.53 15.30 0.33
N ARG A 511 -5.96 16.48 -0.15
CA ARG A 511 -7.20 16.66 -0.92
C ARG A 511 -7.24 15.88 -2.23
N LEU A 512 -6.10 15.58 -2.85
CA LEU A 512 -6.02 14.89 -4.15
C LEU A 512 -6.86 13.63 -4.22
N GLY A 513 -7.02 12.91 -3.10
CA GLY A 513 -7.84 11.70 -3.09
C GLY A 513 -9.33 11.97 -3.32
N VAL A 514 -9.86 13.02 -2.69
CA VAL A 514 -11.25 13.45 -2.90
C VAL A 514 -11.44 14.05 -4.30
N ASP A 515 -10.50 14.89 -4.75
CA ASP A 515 -10.54 15.48 -6.09
C ASP A 515 -10.52 14.38 -7.19
N PHE A 516 -9.71 13.34 -7.01
CA PHE A 516 -9.68 12.18 -7.91
C PHE A 516 -11.03 11.44 -7.92
N ALA A 517 -11.63 11.19 -6.76
CA ALA A 517 -12.95 10.56 -6.69
C ALA A 517 -14.07 11.40 -7.33
N GLU A 518 -14.04 12.74 -7.20
CA GLU A 518 -14.99 13.63 -7.88
C GLU A 518 -14.81 13.64 -9.42
N LEU A 519 -13.57 13.52 -9.91
CA LEU A 519 -13.27 13.33 -11.33
C LEU A 519 -13.82 11.99 -11.84
N GLU A 520 -13.61 10.89 -11.13
CA GLU A 520 -14.16 9.58 -11.52
C GLU A 520 -15.70 9.54 -11.44
N ALA A 521 -16.30 10.23 -10.46
CA ALA A 521 -17.76 10.41 -10.40
C ALA A 521 -18.27 11.20 -11.60
N SER A 522 -17.48 12.17 -12.07
CA SER A 522 -17.79 12.98 -13.24
C SER A 522 -17.78 12.16 -14.52
N ARG A 523 -16.81 11.24 -14.69
CA ARG A 523 -16.76 10.32 -15.85
C ARG A 523 -18.00 9.43 -15.99
N LYS A 524 -18.58 8.99 -14.88
CA LYS A 524 -19.81 8.19 -14.87
C LYS A 524 -21.10 9.00 -15.09
N ASN A 525 -21.01 10.33 -15.23
CA ASN A 525 -22.17 11.23 -15.31
C ASN A 525 -23.18 10.99 -14.15
N PHE A 526 -22.67 10.69 -12.95
CA PHE A 526 -23.44 10.01 -11.91
C PHE A 526 -24.59 10.87 -11.33
N THR A 527 -24.40 12.19 -11.25
CA THR A 527 -25.45 13.17 -10.86
C THR A 527 -25.30 14.44 -11.66
N ASP A 528 -26.28 15.35 -11.58
CA ASP A 528 -26.23 16.66 -12.23
C ASP A 528 -24.98 17.48 -11.87
N ARG A 529 -24.50 17.37 -10.62
CA ARG A 529 -23.24 18.00 -10.16
C ARG A 529 -22.02 17.42 -10.88
N TYR A 530 -22.02 16.11 -11.10
CA TYR A 530 -20.92 15.33 -11.66
C TYR A 530 -21.20 14.94 -13.12
N ARG A 531 -21.80 15.82 -13.92
CA ARG A 531 -21.84 15.63 -15.38
C ARG A 531 -20.58 16.18 -16.01
N LEU A 532 -20.05 15.50 -17.03
CA LEU A 532 -18.96 16.05 -17.84
C LEU A 532 -19.42 17.29 -18.63
N LEU A 533 -20.66 17.28 -19.11
CA LEU A 533 -21.28 18.38 -19.84
C LEU A 533 -22.53 18.91 -19.14
N ILE A 534 -22.61 20.23 -19.00
CA ILE A 534 -23.79 20.94 -18.47
C ILE A 534 -24.30 21.95 -19.51
N PRO A 535 -25.59 22.30 -19.52
CA PRO A 535 -26.08 23.40 -20.35
C PRO A 535 -25.55 24.74 -19.80
N ASN A 536 -25.12 25.63 -20.70
CA ASN A 536 -24.91 27.04 -20.37
C ASN A 536 -26.24 27.81 -20.37
N ASP A 537 -26.20 29.12 -20.09
CA ASP A 537 -27.39 29.99 -20.08
C ASP A 537 -28.16 30.02 -21.41
N GLU A 538 -27.52 29.64 -22.52
CA GLU A 538 -28.10 29.55 -23.87
C GLU A 538 -28.57 28.12 -24.22
N GLY A 539 -28.47 27.16 -23.29
CA GLY A 539 -28.83 25.76 -23.49
C GLY A 539 -27.79 24.92 -24.25
N LYS A 540 -26.64 25.50 -24.62
CA LYS A 540 -25.55 24.78 -25.28
C LYS A 540 -24.75 23.96 -24.26
N LYS A 541 -24.47 22.70 -24.57
CA LYS A 541 -23.62 21.84 -23.73
C LYS A 541 -22.17 22.36 -23.71
N ILE A 542 -21.68 22.69 -22.53
CA ILE A 542 -20.29 23.08 -22.24
C ILE A 542 -19.67 22.11 -21.23
N ILE A 543 -18.35 22.07 -21.14
CA ILE A 543 -17.66 21.32 -20.08
C ILE A 543 -18.05 21.91 -18.73
N ASN A 544 -18.38 21.05 -17.78
CA ASN A 544 -18.69 21.45 -16.42
C ASN A 544 -17.50 22.19 -15.78
N PRO A 545 -17.66 23.44 -15.31
CA PRO A 545 -16.59 24.21 -14.67
C PRO A 545 -15.92 23.49 -13.49
N LEU A 546 -16.68 22.69 -12.74
CA LEU A 546 -16.15 21.85 -11.66
C LEU A 546 -15.03 20.93 -12.19
N VAL A 547 -15.29 20.23 -13.30
CA VAL A 547 -14.34 19.30 -13.91
C VAL A 547 -13.07 20.04 -14.37
N THR A 548 -13.22 21.21 -14.98
CA THR A 548 -12.04 22.00 -15.39
C THR A 548 -11.21 22.44 -14.19
N THR A 549 -11.84 22.91 -13.11
CA THR A 549 -11.14 23.33 -11.89
C THR A 549 -10.43 22.16 -11.21
N LEU A 550 -11.08 21.00 -11.10
CA LEU A 550 -10.48 19.79 -10.55
C LEU A 550 -9.26 19.34 -11.37
N LEU A 551 -9.36 19.31 -12.70
CA LEU A 551 -8.24 18.92 -13.57
C LEU A 551 -7.05 19.89 -13.46
N ASP A 552 -7.32 21.21 -13.44
CA ASP A 552 -6.28 22.22 -13.31
C ASP A 552 -5.58 22.14 -11.95
N ASN A 553 -6.35 21.98 -10.86
CA ASN A 553 -5.81 21.78 -9.52
C ASN A 553 -4.99 20.49 -9.42
N PHE A 554 -5.55 19.37 -9.89
CA PHE A 554 -4.89 18.07 -9.86
C PHE A 554 -3.55 18.14 -10.60
N LYS A 555 -3.53 18.71 -11.81
CA LYS A 555 -2.31 18.93 -12.60
C LYS A 555 -1.29 19.81 -11.88
N ALA A 556 -1.73 20.94 -11.31
CA ALA A 556 -0.83 21.89 -10.66
C ALA A 556 -0.21 21.30 -9.37
N ILE A 557 -1.01 20.62 -8.55
CA ILE A 557 -0.57 20.05 -7.28
C ILE A 557 0.36 18.86 -7.52
N THR A 558 0.02 17.95 -8.43
CA THR A 558 0.87 16.79 -8.77
C THR A 558 2.21 17.22 -9.34
N ALA A 559 2.22 18.18 -10.26
CA ALA A 559 3.46 18.74 -10.82
C ALA A 559 4.34 19.41 -9.73
N LYS A 560 3.74 20.21 -8.85
CA LYS A 560 4.46 20.90 -7.77
C LYS A 560 5.13 19.92 -6.79
N ASN A 561 4.53 18.76 -6.56
CA ASN A 561 4.99 17.78 -5.57
C ASN A 561 5.72 16.57 -6.19
N ASN A 562 6.08 16.65 -7.48
CA ASN A 562 6.74 15.57 -8.22
C ASN A 562 6.00 14.22 -8.09
N ILE A 563 4.67 14.27 -8.20
CA ILE A 563 3.80 13.10 -8.22
C ILE A 563 3.60 12.72 -9.68
N THR A 564 4.12 11.55 -10.08
CA THR A 564 4.18 11.14 -11.48
C THR A 564 3.34 9.91 -11.80
N LEU A 565 3.02 9.07 -10.81
CA LEU A 565 2.33 7.81 -10.99
C LEU A 565 0.94 7.82 -10.34
N MET A 566 0.00 7.18 -11.03
CA MET A 566 -1.38 6.96 -10.61
C MET A 566 -1.61 5.55 -10.06
N ASN A 567 -0.76 4.58 -10.43
CA ASN A 567 -0.88 3.18 -9.99
C ASN A 567 0.46 2.46 -9.98
N GLU A 568 0.48 1.22 -9.47
CA GLU A 568 1.72 0.42 -9.39
C GLU A 568 2.23 -0.10 -10.73
N MET A 569 1.37 -0.15 -11.75
CA MET A 569 1.69 -0.66 -13.09
C MET A 569 2.34 0.39 -14.00
N GLY A 570 2.68 1.56 -13.45
CA GLY A 570 3.38 2.62 -14.17
C GLY A 570 2.48 3.57 -14.94
N PHE A 571 1.16 3.54 -14.73
CA PHE A 571 0.25 4.52 -15.31
C PHE A 571 0.55 5.90 -14.73
N THR A 572 0.80 6.89 -15.57
CA THR A 572 1.30 8.20 -15.16
C THR A 572 0.18 9.23 -15.00
N VAL A 573 0.44 10.28 -14.22
CA VAL A 573 -0.44 11.45 -14.09
C VAL A 573 -0.67 12.11 -15.46
N THR A 574 0.37 12.20 -16.29
CA THR A 574 0.28 12.75 -17.64
C THR A 574 -0.67 11.94 -18.52
N GLU A 575 -0.58 10.61 -18.49
CA GLU A 575 -1.50 9.74 -19.22
C GLU A 575 -2.92 9.83 -18.68
N TYR A 576 -3.11 9.90 -17.36
CA TYR A 576 -4.43 10.11 -16.77
C TYR A 576 -5.08 11.41 -17.27
N LEU A 577 -4.35 12.52 -17.22
CA LEU A 577 -4.83 13.82 -17.71
C LEU A 577 -5.11 13.77 -19.22
N ALA A 578 -4.23 13.15 -20.02
CA ALA A 578 -4.43 13.00 -21.45
C ALA A 578 -5.69 12.18 -21.77
N ASN A 579 -5.87 11.03 -21.12
CA ASN A 579 -7.06 10.18 -21.26
C ASN A 579 -8.33 10.93 -20.86
N TYR A 580 -8.27 11.74 -19.80
CA TYR A 580 -9.41 12.55 -19.37
C TYR A 580 -9.75 13.65 -20.40
N MET A 581 -8.73 14.32 -20.95
CA MET A 581 -8.93 15.31 -22.02
C MET A 581 -9.51 14.67 -23.29
N SER A 582 -9.02 13.49 -23.68
CA SER A 582 -9.58 12.72 -24.80
C SER A 582 -11.04 12.33 -24.54
N ALA A 583 -11.39 11.90 -23.32
CA ALA A 583 -12.77 11.63 -22.94
C ALA A 583 -13.67 12.88 -23.08
N LEU A 584 -13.17 14.05 -22.67
CA LEU A 584 -13.88 15.33 -22.85
C LEU A 584 -14.03 15.74 -24.33
N GLU A 585 -13.12 15.34 -25.22
CA GLU A 585 -13.25 15.55 -26.66
C GLU A 585 -14.26 14.59 -27.28
N VAL A 586 -14.19 13.31 -26.92
CA VAL A 586 -15.10 12.26 -27.39
C VAL A 586 -16.54 12.59 -27.04
N ILE A 587 -16.84 12.97 -25.79
CA ILE A 587 -18.21 13.27 -25.37
C ILE A 587 -18.79 14.54 -26.02
N ARG A 588 -17.95 15.36 -26.68
CA ARG A 588 -18.39 16.50 -27.50
C ARG A 588 -18.72 16.11 -28.95
N MET A 589 -18.31 14.93 -29.40
CA MET A 589 -18.65 14.44 -30.73
C MET A 589 -20.13 14.03 -30.78
N PRO A 590 -20.81 14.19 -31.93
CA PRO A 590 -22.09 13.53 -32.11
C PRO A 590 -21.91 12.00 -31.99
N ASN A 591 -22.90 11.34 -31.40
CA ASN A 591 -22.97 9.89 -31.39
C ASN A 591 -24.43 9.47 -31.59
N VAL A 592 -24.76 8.94 -32.77
CA VAL A 592 -26.13 8.48 -33.05
C VAL A 592 -26.48 7.18 -32.31
N ALA A 593 -25.47 6.46 -31.80
CA ALA A 593 -25.64 5.27 -30.98
C ALA A 593 -25.98 5.57 -29.51
N MET A 594 -25.80 6.81 -29.04
CA MET A 594 -26.03 7.17 -27.64
C MET A 594 -27.49 6.90 -27.23
N GLY A 595 -27.66 6.14 -26.15
CA GLY A 595 -28.93 5.69 -25.59
C GLY A 595 -29.67 4.65 -26.45
N LYS A 596 -29.05 4.11 -27.50
CA LYS A 596 -29.65 3.11 -28.38
C LYS A 596 -29.50 1.71 -27.79
N ASN A 597 -30.46 0.84 -28.11
CA ASN A 597 -30.50 -0.52 -27.60
C ASN A 597 -29.35 -1.35 -28.17
N VAL A 598 -28.73 -2.16 -27.31
CA VAL A 598 -27.68 -3.11 -27.67
C VAL A 598 -28.11 -4.51 -27.29
N VAL A 599 -27.99 -5.44 -28.24
CA VAL A 599 -28.20 -6.88 -28.01
C VAL A 599 -26.86 -7.58 -28.16
N THR A 600 -26.59 -8.51 -27.26
CA THR A 600 -25.35 -9.29 -27.30
C THR A 600 -25.61 -10.70 -27.83
N ASN A 601 -24.84 -11.11 -28.83
CA ASN A 601 -24.89 -12.47 -29.39
C ASN A 601 -23.99 -13.43 -28.61
N THR A 602 -22.95 -12.90 -27.94
CA THR A 602 -22.11 -13.65 -27.00
C THR A 602 -22.40 -13.15 -25.58
N LYS A 603 -22.53 -14.03 -24.58
CA LYS A 603 -22.86 -13.55 -23.23
C LYS A 603 -21.66 -12.80 -22.59
N PRO A 604 -21.81 -11.52 -22.15
CA PRO A 604 -20.80 -10.84 -21.33
C PRO A 604 -20.72 -11.47 -19.93
N LYS A 605 -19.66 -11.17 -19.19
CA LYS A 605 -19.39 -11.77 -17.87
C LYS A 605 -18.86 -10.75 -16.87
N LYS A 606 -19.39 -10.81 -15.63
CA LYS A 606 -18.90 -10.16 -14.39
C LYS A 606 -18.94 -8.62 -14.34
N TYR A 607 -18.51 -7.93 -15.38
CA TYR A 607 -18.28 -6.47 -15.36
C TYR A 607 -19.42 -5.69 -16.00
N ALA A 608 -19.54 -4.40 -15.65
CA ALA A 608 -20.63 -3.52 -16.08
C ALA A 608 -22.04 -4.13 -15.89
N LYS A 609 -22.23 -4.91 -14.82
CA LYS A 609 -23.47 -5.66 -14.51
C LYS A 609 -23.92 -6.61 -15.62
N GLU A 610 -23.01 -7.00 -16.53
CA GLU A 610 -23.30 -7.78 -17.73
C GLU A 610 -24.33 -7.09 -18.65
N ASP A 611 -24.50 -5.76 -18.54
CA ASP A 611 -25.48 -4.99 -19.30
C ASP A 611 -24.86 -4.44 -20.60
N PRO A 612 -25.34 -4.86 -21.79
CA PRO A 612 -24.86 -4.37 -23.07
C PRO A 612 -25.05 -2.87 -23.28
N MET A 613 -25.94 -2.22 -22.53
CA MET A 613 -26.13 -0.77 -22.59
C MET A 613 -24.88 0.03 -22.21
N ALA A 614 -23.91 -0.57 -21.51
CA ALA A 614 -22.60 0.04 -21.25
C ALA A 614 -21.82 0.43 -22.52
N LEU A 615 -22.22 -0.10 -23.70
CA LEU A 615 -21.63 0.25 -24.99
C LEU A 615 -22.30 1.47 -25.65
N THR A 616 -23.37 2.03 -25.08
CA THR A 616 -24.12 3.16 -25.65
C THR A 616 -24.66 4.12 -24.59
N ASP A 617 -24.24 4.03 -23.33
CA ASP A 617 -24.77 4.84 -22.23
C ASP A 617 -24.18 6.26 -22.17
N GLY A 618 -23.14 6.54 -22.98
CA GLY A 618 -22.44 7.82 -23.00
C GLY A 618 -21.50 8.02 -21.79
N ALA A 619 -21.31 6.99 -20.96
CA ALA A 619 -20.25 6.95 -19.96
C ALA A 619 -19.01 6.30 -20.58
N LEU A 620 -17.84 6.89 -20.33
CA LEU A 620 -16.59 6.46 -20.94
C LEU A 620 -15.79 5.58 -19.99
N GLY A 621 -15.13 4.58 -20.56
CA GLY A 621 -14.24 3.68 -19.85
C GLY A 621 -13.08 4.42 -19.18
N GLY A 622 -12.75 4.04 -17.95
CA GLY A 622 -11.57 4.50 -17.22
C GLY A 622 -10.33 3.65 -17.50
N SER A 623 -9.20 3.95 -16.86
CA SER A 623 -7.96 3.15 -16.95
C SER A 623 -8.01 1.81 -16.18
N SER A 624 -9.11 1.54 -15.49
CA SER A 624 -9.37 0.33 -14.71
C SER A 624 -10.54 -0.43 -15.33
N PHE A 625 -10.46 -1.77 -15.36
CA PHE A 625 -11.54 -2.61 -15.92
C PHE A 625 -12.85 -2.59 -15.12
N TYR A 626 -12.85 -1.98 -13.92
CA TYR A 626 -14.06 -1.70 -13.14
C TYR A 626 -14.78 -0.40 -13.58
N ALA A 627 -14.09 0.48 -14.30
CA ALA A 627 -14.59 1.78 -14.69
C ALA A 627 -15.31 1.72 -16.05
N ASN A 628 -16.53 1.19 -16.07
CA ASN A 628 -17.45 1.16 -17.23
C ASN A 628 -17.01 0.33 -18.46
N TRP A 629 -16.43 -0.84 -18.24
CA TRP A 629 -16.06 -1.75 -19.34
C TRP A 629 -16.92 -3.02 -19.37
N LEU A 630 -17.42 -3.40 -20.54
CA LEU A 630 -18.15 -4.65 -20.75
C LEU A 630 -17.18 -5.79 -21.09
N GLY A 631 -17.14 -6.84 -20.27
CA GLY A 631 -16.15 -7.91 -20.34
C GLY A 631 -16.66 -9.22 -20.98
N TYR A 632 -15.80 -9.88 -21.76
CA TYR A 632 -16.02 -11.20 -22.38
C TYR A 632 -14.83 -12.11 -22.11
N GLU A 633 -15.05 -13.27 -21.47
CA GLU A 633 -13.99 -14.23 -21.13
C GLU A 633 -14.00 -15.44 -22.07
N GLY A 634 -12.86 -15.72 -22.70
CA GLY A 634 -12.62 -16.90 -23.54
C GLY A 634 -13.36 -16.92 -24.89
N ASN A 635 -14.33 -16.03 -25.09
CA ASN A 635 -15.13 -15.93 -26.31
C ASN A 635 -14.87 -14.61 -27.05
N ASP A 636 -15.20 -14.58 -28.34
CA ASP A 636 -15.30 -13.34 -29.12
C ASP A 636 -16.43 -12.45 -28.58
N MET A 637 -16.23 -11.13 -28.58
CA MET A 637 -17.34 -10.20 -28.42
C MET A 637 -18.14 -10.15 -29.73
N GLU A 638 -19.46 -10.32 -29.66
CA GLU A 638 -20.36 -10.06 -30.80
C GLU A 638 -21.63 -9.37 -30.30
N VAL A 639 -21.88 -8.14 -30.77
CA VAL A 639 -23.02 -7.31 -30.37
C VAL A 639 -23.71 -6.68 -31.58
N VAL A 640 -24.99 -6.33 -31.43
CA VAL A 640 -25.80 -5.62 -32.41
C VAL A 640 -26.43 -4.39 -31.77
N VAL A 641 -26.17 -3.21 -32.33
CA VAL A 641 -26.80 -1.93 -31.96
C VAL A 641 -27.98 -1.66 -32.89
N ASP A 642 -29.17 -1.37 -32.34
CA ASP A 642 -30.33 -0.91 -33.11
C ASP A 642 -30.44 0.62 -33.02
N LEU A 643 -30.15 1.32 -34.12
CA LEU A 643 -30.24 2.78 -34.21
C LEU A 643 -31.70 3.30 -34.14
N GLY A 644 -32.68 2.40 -34.21
CA GLY A 644 -34.11 2.65 -34.16
C GLY A 644 -34.73 2.93 -35.53
N GLU A 645 -34.01 3.63 -36.39
CA GLU A 645 -34.40 3.93 -37.77
C GLU A 645 -33.20 3.86 -38.73
N PRO A 646 -33.42 3.62 -40.04
CA PRO A 646 -32.36 3.68 -41.03
C PRO A 646 -31.75 5.08 -41.11
N MET A 647 -30.44 5.16 -40.96
CA MET A 647 -29.70 6.42 -41.01
C MET A 647 -28.39 6.24 -41.79
N ASP A 648 -27.92 7.34 -42.35
CA ASP A 648 -26.64 7.33 -43.04
C ASP A 648 -25.50 7.55 -42.05
N ILE A 649 -24.50 6.67 -42.10
CA ILE A 649 -23.30 6.76 -41.28
C ILE A 649 -22.06 6.56 -42.14
N ASN A 650 -20.90 7.01 -41.67
CA ASN A 650 -19.61 6.85 -42.35
C ASN A 650 -18.43 6.55 -41.42
N THR A 651 -18.66 6.60 -40.11
CA THR A 651 -17.65 6.20 -39.13
C THR A 651 -18.25 5.37 -38.00
N ILE A 652 -17.49 4.35 -37.59
CA ILE A 652 -17.76 3.58 -36.38
C ILE A 652 -16.45 3.46 -35.62
N SER A 653 -16.48 3.67 -34.31
CA SER A 653 -15.35 3.49 -33.42
C SER A 653 -15.81 2.82 -32.13
N LEU A 654 -14.96 1.98 -31.57
CA LEU A 654 -15.17 1.32 -30.28
C LEU A 654 -13.81 1.28 -29.58
N ALA A 655 -13.78 1.57 -28.28
CA ALA A 655 -12.55 1.46 -27.51
C ALA A 655 -12.45 0.12 -26.79
N PHE A 656 -11.20 -0.31 -26.61
CA PHE A 656 -10.83 -1.53 -25.93
C PHE A 656 -9.75 -1.24 -24.89
N LEU A 657 -9.82 -1.93 -23.77
CA LEU A 657 -8.82 -1.89 -22.70
C LEU A 657 -7.85 -3.06 -22.84
N GLN A 658 -6.57 -2.82 -22.55
CA GLN A 658 -5.57 -3.85 -22.32
C GLN A 658 -5.03 -3.72 -20.89
N VAL A 659 -5.03 -4.84 -20.17
CA VAL A 659 -4.37 -5.00 -18.87
C VAL A 659 -3.70 -6.37 -18.84
N THR A 660 -2.47 -6.46 -19.38
CA THR A 660 -1.84 -7.75 -19.70
C THR A 660 -1.67 -8.65 -18.47
N ASN A 661 -1.30 -8.07 -17.33
CA ASN A 661 -1.18 -8.78 -16.05
C ASN A 661 -2.51 -9.39 -15.55
N HIS A 662 -3.65 -8.87 -16.00
CA HIS A 662 -4.99 -9.39 -15.68
C HIS A 662 -5.60 -10.19 -16.85
N VAL A 663 -4.77 -10.63 -17.79
CA VAL A 663 -5.19 -11.42 -18.97
C VAL A 663 -6.22 -10.70 -19.84
N VAL A 664 -6.21 -9.36 -19.79
CA VAL A 664 -7.05 -8.50 -20.64
C VAL A 664 -6.21 -8.06 -21.84
N PHE A 665 -6.57 -8.51 -23.03
CA PHE A 665 -5.81 -8.26 -24.25
C PHE A 665 -6.66 -7.53 -25.27
N PHE A 666 -6.01 -6.72 -26.12
CA PHE A 666 -6.69 -6.21 -27.30
C PHE A 666 -7.19 -7.37 -28.19
N PRO A 667 -8.35 -7.21 -28.84
CA PRO A 667 -8.82 -8.21 -29.79
C PRO A 667 -7.84 -8.34 -30.96
N GLU A 668 -7.71 -9.52 -31.56
CA GLU A 668 -6.83 -9.73 -32.72
C GLU A 668 -7.27 -8.85 -33.92
N LYS A 669 -8.59 -8.66 -34.04
CA LYS A 669 -9.24 -7.83 -35.05
C LYS A 669 -10.67 -7.48 -34.63
N VAL A 670 -11.20 -6.40 -35.21
CA VAL A 670 -12.59 -5.96 -35.04
C VAL A 670 -13.24 -5.81 -36.41
N THR A 671 -14.40 -6.43 -36.61
CA THR A 671 -15.20 -6.36 -37.83
C THR A 671 -16.50 -5.62 -37.56
N TYR A 672 -16.82 -4.67 -38.45
CA TYR A 672 -18.05 -3.89 -38.42
C TYR A 672 -18.93 -4.27 -39.59
N SER A 673 -20.22 -4.45 -39.36
CA SER A 673 -21.19 -4.79 -40.41
C SER A 673 -22.52 -4.08 -40.17
N GLY A 674 -23.24 -3.74 -41.24
CA GLY A 674 -24.55 -3.08 -41.16
C GLY A 674 -25.67 -3.89 -41.79
N SER A 675 -26.90 -3.63 -41.35
CA SER A 675 -28.11 -4.26 -41.87
C SER A 675 -29.31 -3.33 -41.76
N LEU A 676 -30.26 -3.47 -42.70
CA LEU A 676 -31.57 -2.81 -42.63
C LEU A 676 -32.64 -3.69 -41.96
N ASP A 677 -32.45 -5.00 -41.94
CA ASP A 677 -33.46 -6.01 -41.54
C ASP A 677 -33.06 -6.84 -40.30
N ASN A 678 -31.83 -6.70 -39.81
CA ASN A 678 -31.23 -7.51 -38.74
C ASN A 678 -31.02 -9.00 -39.10
N GLU A 679 -31.12 -9.35 -40.37
CA GLU A 679 -30.93 -10.72 -40.88
C GLU A 679 -29.71 -10.77 -41.81
N HIS A 680 -29.64 -9.85 -42.77
CA HIS A 680 -28.57 -9.78 -43.77
C HIS A 680 -27.60 -8.65 -43.41
N PHE A 681 -26.39 -9.03 -42.99
CA PHE A 681 -25.34 -8.08 -42.61
C PHE A 681 -24.31 -7.92 -43.73
N GLU A 682 -24.13 -6.70 -44.21
CA GLU A 682 -23.05 -6.32 -45.13
C GLU A 682 -21.81 -5.90 -44.34
N ASN A 683 -20.65 -6.42 -44.71
CA ASN A 683 -19.38 -6.05 -44.08
C ASN A 683 -18.95 -4.64 -44.50
N PHE A 684 -18.78 -3.75 -43.52
CA PHE A 684 -18.27 -2.40 -43.74
C PHE A 684 -16.74 -2.35 -43.71
N GLY A 685 -16.10 -3.25 -42.95
CA GLY A 685 -14.66 -3.38 -42.89
C GLY A 685 -14.18 -4.14 -41.64
N THR A 686 -12.90 -4.53 -41.69
CA THR A 686 -12.19 -5.17 -40.56
C THR A 686 -10.91 -4.40 -40.25
N ILE A 687 -10.67 -4.13 -38.98
CA ILE A 687 -9.46 -3.52 -38.46
C ILE A 687 -8.66 -4.61 -37.74
N ASN A 688 -7.43 -4.87 -38.18
CA ASN A 688 -6.51 -5.75 -37.46
C ASN A 688 -5.83 -4.98 -36.34
N ASN A 689 -5.53 -5.65 -35.23
CA ASN A 689 -4.75 -5.07 -34.14
C ASN A 689 -3.33 -4.67 -34.63
N PRO A 690 -2.98 -3.38 -34.62
CA PRO A 690 -1.66 -2.92 -35.05
C PRO A 690 -0.55 -3.25 -34.04
N PHE A 691 -0.89 -3.63 -32.81
CA PHE A 691 0.04 -3.95 -31.73
C PHE A 691 -0.23 -5.36 -31.18
N PRO A 692 0.23 -6.42 -31.86
CA PRO A 692 0.07 -7.78 -31.38
C PRO A 692 0.76 -7.99 -30.02
N LEU A 693 0.19 -8.87 -29.19
CA LEU A 693 0.69 -9.15 -27.84
C LEU A 693 2.09 -9.77 -27.85
N THR A 694 3.01 -9.17 -27.12
CA THR A 694 4.37 -9.66 -26.86
C THR A 694 4.70 -9.55 -25.37
N LYS A 695 5.84 -10.11 -24.94
CA LYS A 695 6.34 -9.95 -23.55
C LYS A 695 6.59 -8.48 -23.16
N ASP A 696 6.84 -7.62 -24.16
CA ASP A 696 7.15 -6.20 -23.98
C ASP A 696 5.92 -5.29 -24.21
N SER A 697 4.73 -5.87 -24.43
CA SER A 697 3.51 -5.09 -24.57
C SER A 697 3.24 -4.25 -23.31
N LYS A 698 2.76 -3.02 -23.52
CA LYS A 698 2.39 -2.11 -22.44
C LYS A 698 1.34 -2.78 -21.54
N VAL A 699 1.57 -2.72 -20.22
CA VAL A 699 0.70 -3.39 -19.24
C VAL A 699 -0.71 -2.82 -19.31
N ASN A 700 -0.87 -1.49 -19.21
CA ASN A 700 -2.16 -0.81 -19.23
C ASN A 700 -2.25 0.15 -20.42
N ASP A 701 -3.23 -0.05 -21.29
CA ASP A 701 -3.43 0.78 -22.49
C ASP A 701 -4.91 0.79 -22.94
N ILE A 702 -5.32 1.86 -23.64
CA ILE A 702 -6.66 1.98 -24.24
C ILE A 702 -6.50 2.33 -25.71
N GLN A 703 -7.20 1.60 -26.58
CA GLN A 703 -7.13 1.83 -28.02
C GLN A 703 -8.50 1.84 -28.69
N PHE A 704 -8.66 2.77 -29.63
CA PHE A 704 -9.86 2.92 -30.45
C PHE A 704 -9.69 2.21 -31.79
N PHE A 705 -10.56 1.25 -32.07
CA PHE A 705 -10.62 0.56 -33.36
C PHE A 705 -11.57 1.33 -34.29
N LYS A 706 -11.09 2.44 -34.84
CA LYS A 706 -11.89 3.34 -35.70
C LYS A 706 -11.88 2.92 -37.17
N LEU A 707 -13.07 2.69 -37.73
CA LEU A 707 -13.28 2.46 -39.16
C LEU A 707 -13.91 3.69 -39.81
N ASN A 708 -13.29 4.20 -40.88
CA ASN A 708 -13.91 5.14 -41.81
C ASN A 708 -14.28 4.38 -43.08
N PHE A 709 -15.49 4.61 -43.60
CA PHE A 709 -15.97 3.96 -44.82
C PHE A 709 -16.83 4.94 -45.63
N GLU A 710 -17.10 4.60 -46.90
CA GLU A 710 -18.03 5.39 -47.72
C GLU A 710 -19.41 5.43 -47.04
N LYS A 711 -20.12 6.55 -47.16
CA LYS A 711 -21.41 6.76 -46.49
C LYS A 711 -22.41 5.63 -46.84
N ARG A 712 -22.95 4.94 -45.83
CA ARG A 712 -23.93 3.85 -45.99
C ARG A 712 -25.17 4.06 -45.16
N ASN A 713 -26.32 3.68 -45.71
CA ASN A 713 -27.60 3.68 -45.02
C ASN A 713 -27.81 2.34 -44.29
N THR A 714 -28.07 2.38 -42.99
CA THR A 714 -28.21 1.18 -42.16
C THR A 714 -29.02 1.49 -40.89
N ARG A 715 -29.61 0.46 -40.27
CA ARG A 715 -30.30 0.58 -38.98
C ARG A 715 -29.61 -0.23 -37.88
N TYR A 716 -29.20 -1.45 -38.20
CA TYR A 716 -28.56 -2.37 -37.27
C TYR A 716 -27.06 -2.40 -37.54
N ILE A 717 -26.26 -2.30 -36.48
CA ILE A 717 -24.80 -2.36 -36.57
C ILE A 717 -24.31 -3.54 -35.76
N LYS A 718 -23.69 -4.51 -36.43
CA LYS A 718 -23.01 -5.62 -35.79
C LYS A 718 -21.54 -5.32 -35.61
N VAL A 719 -21.03 -5.53 -34.41
CA VAL A 719 -19.62 -5.43 -34.06
C VAL A 719 -19.15 -6.79 -33.58
N ARG A 720 -18.07 -7.32 -34.19
CA ARG A 720 -17.42 -8.55 -33.74
C ARG A 720 -15.94 -8.31 -33.45
N ALA A 721 -15.49 -8.57 -32.23
CA ALA A 721 -14.09 -8.49 -31.83
C ALA A 721 -13.56 -9.90 -31.51
N THR A 722 -12.49 -10.31 -32.20
CA THR A 722 -11.91 -11.66 -32.06
C THR A 722 -10.99 -11.72 -30.85
N ASN A 723 -11.18 -12.70 -29.95
CA ASN A 723 -10.41 -12.80 -28.71
C ASN A 723 -9.00 -13.35 -28.95
N THR A 724 -8.00 -12.74 -28.29
CA THR A 724 -6.59 -13.11 -28.36
C THR A 724 -6.29 -14.19 -27.31
N GLN A 725 -5.84 -15.38 -27.73
CA GLN A 725 -5.54 -16.49 -26.82
C GLN A 725 -4.33 -16.20 -25.92
N THR A 726 -4.34 -16.75 -24.70
CA THR A 726 -3.23 -16.60 -23.75
C THR A 726 -1.96 -17.31 -24.24
N PRO A 727 -0.83 -16.60 -24.43
CA PRO A 727 0.41 -17.21 -24.91
C PRO A 727 1.03 -18.19 -23.90
N TYR A 728 1.80 -19.18 -24.39
CA TYR A 728 2.45 -20.20 -23.53
C TYR A 728 3.41 -19.64 -22.48
N TRP A 729 4.01 -18.48 -22.76
CA TRP A 729 4.97 -17.80 -21.88
C TRP A 729 4.29 -16.93 -20.82
N HIS A 730 2.98 -16.74 -20.92
CA HIS A 730 2.23 -15.91 -19.99
C HIS A 730 1.95 -16.67 -18.70
N HIS A 731 1.92 -16.00 -17.55
CA HIS A 731 1.67 -16.65 -16.24
C HIS A 731 0.29 -17.34 -16.19
N ALA A 732 -0.65 -16.88 -17.02
CA ALA A 732 -1.98 -17.48 -17.19
C ALA A 732 -2.08 -18.48 -18.37
N ALA A 733 -0.96 -18.99 -18.90
CA ALA A 733 -0.96 -19.97 -20.00
C ALA A 733 -1.93 -21.13 -19.74
N GLY A 734 -2.75 -21.45 -20.74
CA GLY A 734 -3.80 -22.47 -20.62
C GLY A 734 -5.14 -21.98 -20.02
N LEU A 735 -5.23 -20.72 -19.58
CA LEU A 735 -6.47 -20.08 -19.12
C LEU A 735 -7.07 -19.15 -20.18
N PRO A 736 -8.40 -18.95 -20.20
CA PRO A 736 -9.04 -18.00 -21.09
C PRO A 736 -8.61 -16.56 -20.81
N SER A 737 -8.61 -15.73 -21.85
CA SER A 737 -8.33 -14.30 -21.82
C SER A 737 -9.61 -13.46 -21.93
N TRP A 738 -9.49 -12.17 -21.61
CA TRP A 738 -10.59 -11.23 -21.60
C TRP A 738 -10.50 -10.21 -22.75
N ILE A 739 -11.65 -9.91 -23.35
CA ILE A 739 -11.89 -8.68 -24.10
C ILE A 739 -12.70 -7.73 -23.22
N PHE A 740 -12.31 -6.47 -23.16
CA PHE A 740 -13.10 -5.39 -22.56
C PHE A 740 -13.32 -4.27 -23.57
N ALA A 741 -14.57 -3.84 -23.71
CA ALA A 741 -14.97 -2.80 -24.64
C ALA A 741 -15.85 -1.74 -23.97
N ASP A 742 -15.73 -0.49 -24.43
CA ASP A 742 -16.55 0.65 -24.00
C ASP A 742 -17.00 1.51 -25.20
N GLU A 743 -18.15 2.16 -25.04
CA GLU A 743 -18.79 3.17 -25.91
C GLU A 743 -18.56 3.01 -27.43
N ILE A 744 -19.60 2.55 -28.14
CA ILE A 744 -19.66 2.54 -29.59
C ILE A 744 -20.05 3.94 -30.07
N ILE A 745 -19.14 4.58 -30.82
CA ILE A 745 -19.32 5.92 -31.38
C ILE A 745 -19.61 5.81 -32.87
N ILE A 746 -20.79 6.31 -33.28
CA ILE A 746 -21.26 6.26 -34.67
C ILE A 746 -21.59 7.67 -35.15
N ASN A 747 -21.06 8.05 -36.32
CA ASN A 747 -21.37 9.31 -37.02
C ASN A 747 -21.68 9.09 -38.50
#